data_AF-A0A369SJE4-F1
#
_entry.id   AF-A0A369SJE4-F1
#
_cell.length_a   1.000
_cell.length_b   1.000
_cell.length_c   1.000
_cell.angle_alpha   90.00
_cell.angle_beta   90.00
_cell.angle_gamma   90.00
#
_symmetry.space_group_name_H-M   'P 1'
#
loop_
_entity.id
_entity.type
_entity.pdbx_description
1 polymer ?
#
loop_
_entity_poly.entity_id
_entity_poly.type
_entity_poly.pdbx_seq_one_letter_code
_entity_poly.pdbx_strand_id
1 'polypeptide(L)'
;MTRLIFSLLLFTLTYQATHTFAAFRWCVISDLEMQKCQDMKASFRHNQVGTIDCVRGTSTSDCMSKIHSQLADIVTLDGGDVYIAGSQYNMVPIVAENYGLDFGASYYAVALVRNDSQLSLKDLKGAKSCHTGIGKTAGWNIPVSYLIEQQFMRPQNCNIPLSVGNYFSKSCAPGALSSKYNPYGNNPSNLCALCVGDASGKNKCARDSSERYYGYAGAFRCLQEAAGDVAFVKQSTVFDYDKQNSSYYRLLCKDGTKAMPADYKKCNLAKVPAHAVMISAKTNKTMRQQLINMLMSAQNIFNQNATFQLFNSSKYQVSGRTGADLIFKDNTKRLDGLGTNSTYVTYLGAEYVAALATIHSCPKPLRICAVSSAENKKCLAMKAAVKKHPVLFPFIECVEGQSSLDCMQKINRNLADVIDLDTSDIFVGGEMYNLKPIMAENYGQGSGVTYYAVAVARKQSSTISLKNMRGAKSCHTGINKTAGWNIPVGLLLSKNIMPRKRSCDVAYNVGSFFEASCAPGALSAEYNPIGDNPSNLCSLCVGDSNGKNKCARNSNERYYNYAGAFRCLAEKAGDVAFIKHLTVNENTNGKNTASWASNLKSDDFELLCEDGSRKPVTQYTQCNLARVPSHAIVTSSLRSSTNQIAYKNLLQRMQGIFGTVGTDKSFKMFSSKDYTSTSGNAGKDLLFKDSTIQLEPLDSAATYKSYLGNNFLGALNATNYCKSSALMTAKISFGIPALLVVLNFLISSLMVRN
;
A
#
# COMPACT_ATOMS: atom_id res chain seq x y z
N MET A 1 -10.72 15.52 91.52
CA MET A 1 -9.35 15.96 91.88
C MET A 1 -8.53 14.68 91.97
N THR A 2 -7.56 14.41 91.10
CA THR A 2 -6.27 15.11 91.03
C THR A 2 -5.54 14.76 89.72
N ARG A 3 -4.89 15.77 89.12
CA ARG A 3 -3.67 15.69 88.26
C ARG A 3 -3.89 15.10 86.86
N LEU A 4 -3.82 15.82 85.73
CA LEU A 4 -2.86 16.85 85.27
C LEU A 4 -1.43 16.50 85.65
N ILE A 5 -0.63 16.15 84.63
CA ILE A 5 0.78 15.70 84.63
C ILE A 5 0.94 14.16 84.55
N PHE A 6 0.60 13.60 83.39
CA PHE A 6 1.41 12.59 82.70
C PHE A 6 1.10 12.78 81.20
N SER A 7 1.82 13.70 80.56
CA SER A 7 2.92 13.29 79.67
C SER A 7 2.36 12.55 78.46
N LEU A 8 1.88 13.26 77.44
CA LEU A 8 2.72 13.68 76.31
C LEU A 8 3.49 12.51 75.63
N LEU A 9 2.94 11.28 75.69
CA LEU A 9 3.52 10.08 75.09
C LEU A 9 2.52 9.23 74.26
N LEU A 10 1.32 9.76 73.98
CA LEU A 10 0.29 9.06 73.19
C LEU A 10 -0.06 9.71 71.85
N PHE A 11 0.80 10.59 71.32
CA PHE A 11 0.58 11.27 70.03
C PHE A 11 1.71 11.07 69.00
N THR A 12 2.39 9.92 69.04
CA THR A 12 3.31 9.49 67.97
C THR A 12 3.24 7.98 67.72
N LEU A 13 2.03 7.40 67.68
CA LEU A 13 1.83 6.23 66.82
C LEU A 13 1.71 6.74 65.39
N THR A 14 2.87 6.95 64.77
CA THR A 14 2.97 7.08 63.33
C THR A 14 2.23 5.91 62.71
N TYR A 15 1.08 6.18 62.10
CA TYR A 15 0.47 5.32 61.11
C TYR A 15 1.45 5.29 59.94
N GLN A 16 2.50 4.46 60.03
CA GLN A 16 3.21 4.03 58.84
C GLN A 16 2.22 3.12 58.12
N ALA A 17 1.38 3.73 57.28
CA ALA A 17 0.79 3.00 56.16
C ALA A 17 1.98 2.47 55.37
N THR A 18 2.34 1.21 55.62
CA THR A 18 3.22 0.47 54.73
C THR A 18 2.45 0.37 53.41
N HIS A 19 2.69 1.32 52.51
CA HIS A 19 2.25 1.20 51.12
C HIS A 19 2.94 -0.04 50.55
N THR A 20 2.27 -1.19 50.65
CA THR A 20 2.65 -2.40 49.94
C THR A 20 2.38 -2.14 48.46
N PHE A 21 3.39 -1.61 47.77
CA PHE A 21 3.32 -1.44 46.32
C PHE A 21 3.04 -2.78 45.65
N ALA A 22 2.09 -2.79 44.72
CA ALA A 22 1.76 -3.98 43.92
C ALA A 22 3.00 -4.48 43.17
N ALA A 23 3.16 -5.80 43.10
CA ALA A 23 4.31 -6.43 42.45
C ALA A 23 4.30 -6.20 40.93
N PHE A 24 5.46 -5.89 40.32
CA PHE A 24 5.59 -5.86 38.86
C PHE A 24 5.70 -7.29 38.32
N ARG A 25 4.77 -7.70 37.44
CA ARG A 25 4.73 -9.03 36.82
C ARG A 25 5.61 -9.08 35.57
N TRP A 26 6.74 -9.74 35.68
CA TRP A 26 7.67 -10.00 34.57
C TRP A 26 7.18 -11.16 33.72
N CYS A 27 6.95 -10.92 32.43
CA CYS A 27 6.59 -11.97 31.49
C CYS A 27 7.82 -12.65 30.89
N VAL A 28 7.84 -13.98 30.94
CA VAL A 28 8.96 -14.83 30.50
C VAL A 28 8.51 -15.91 29.53
N ILE A 29 9.35 -16.21 28.52
CA ILE A 29 8.98 -16.99 27.33
C ILE A 29 9.54 -18.41 27.31
N SER A 30 10.35 -18.81 28.28
CA SER A 30 10.77 -20.22 28.44
C SER A 30 10.70 -20.71 29.90
N ASP A 31 10.79 -22.01 30.09
CA ASP A 31 10.80 -22.61 31.43
C ASP A 31 12.11 -22.29 32.17
N LEU A 32 13.22 -22.17 31.44
CA LEU A 32 14.49 -21.67 31.96
C LEU A 32 14.38 -20.21 32.43
N GLU A 33 13.74 -19.34 31.66
CA GLU A 33 13.50 -17.96 32.08
C GLU A 33 12.53 -17.90 33.28
N MET A 34 11.56 -18.80 33.36
CA MET A 34 10.67 -18.93 34.52
C MET A 34 11.46 -19.29 35.77
N GLN A 35 12.34 -20.29 35.71
CA GLN A 35 13.22 -20.65 36.84
C GLN A 35 14.09 -19.46 37.28
N LYS A 36 14.74 -18.77 36.34
CA LYS A 36 15.54 -17.57 36.65
C LYS A 36 14.69 -16.45 37.25
N CYS A 37 13.47 -16.25 36.75
CA CYS A 37 12.56 -15.23 37.28
C CYS A 37 12.14 -15.54 38.71
N GLN A 38 11.90 -16.81 39.07
CA GLN A 38 11.56 -17.18 40.45
C GLN A 38 12.73 -16.96 41.41
N ASP A 39 13.95 -17.30 41.00
CA ASP A 39 15.17 -16.99 41.77
C ASP A 39 15.36 -15.48 41.93
N MET A 40 15.12 -14.72 40.85
CA MET A 40 15.16 -13.26 40.85
C MET A 40 14.14 -12.68 41.84
N LYS A 41 12.91 -13.20 41.82
CA LYS A 41 11.83 -12.80 42.74
C LYS A 41 12.21 -13.04 44.20
N ALA A 42 12.78 -14.19 44.53
CA ALA A 42 13.24 -14.50 45.89
C ALA A 42 14.35 -13.52 46.32
N SER A 43 15.31 -13.25 45.43
CA SER A 43 16.44 -12.37 45.70
C SER A 43 16.04 -10.91 45.87
N PHE A 44 15.09 -10.42 45.06
CA PHE A 44 14.52 -9.07 45.17
C PHE A 44 13.83 -8.84 46.51
N ARG A 45 13.06 -9.84 46.98
CA ARG A 45 12.41 -9.80 48.30
C ARG A 45 13.43 -9.83 49.43
N HIS A 46 14.41 -10.75 49.36
CA HIS A 46 15.43 -10.90 50.39
C HIS A 46 16.28 -9.64 50.59
N ASN A 47 16.64 -8.98 49.49
CA ASN A 47 17.49 -7.78 49.51
C ASN A 47 16.70 -6.46 49.51
N GLN A 48 15.38 -6.50 49.75
CA GLN A 48 14.50 -5.33 49.83
C GLN A 48 14.58 -4.39 48.62
N VAL A 49 14.86 -4.93 47.43
CA VAL A 49 14.98 -4.15 46.18
C VAL A 49 13.61 -3.73 45.67
N GLY A 50 12.61 -4.59 45.90
CA GLY A 50 11.22 -4.39 45.46
C GLY A 50 10.49 -5.73 45.35
N THR A 51 9.24 -5.68 44.91
CA THR A 51 8.42 -6.89 44.71
C THR A 51 8.17 -7.10 43.22
N ILE A 52 8.55 -8.29 42.73
CA ILE A 52 8.22 -8.75 41.38
C ILE A 52 7.47 -10.09 41.45
N ASP A 53 6.72 -10.38 40.39
CA ASP A 53 6.10 -11.68 40.12
C ASP A 53 6.45 -12.14 38.71
N CYS A 54 6.23 -13.43 38.41
CA CYS A 54 6.61 -14.03 37.13
C CYS A 54 5.37 -14.58 36.42
N VAL A 55 5.19 -14.20 35.16
CA VAL A 55 4.09 -14.65 34.29
C VAL A 55 4.67 -15.43 33.12
N ARG A 56 4.15 -16.64 32.88
CA ARG A 56 4.58 -17.45 31.72
C ARG A 56 3.86 -16.95 30.46
N GLY A 57 4.61 -16.59 29.42
CA GLY A 57 4.11 -16.32 28.08
C GLY A 57 4.55 -17.37 27.06
N THR A 58 3.71 -17.70 26.08
CA THR A 58 4.08 -18.69 25.03
C THR A 58 5.02 -18.14 23.97
N SER A 59 5.16 -16.81 23.87
CA SER A 59 6.06 -16.11 22.95
C SER A 59 6.24 -14.66 23.38
N THR A 60 7.16 -13.93 22.74
CA THR A 60 7.27 -12.48 22.95
C THR A 60 5.97 -11.75 22.62
N SER A 61 5.21 -12.21 21.62
CA SER A 61 3.90 -11.65 21.28
C SER A 61 2.82 -11.92 22.30
N ASP A 62 2.82 -13.11 22.90
CA ASP A 62 1.92 -13.41 24.00
C ASP A 62 2.22 -12.51 25.21
N CYS A 63 3.51 -12.30 25.54
CA CYS A 63 3.90 -11.34 26.57
C CYS A 63 3.47 -9.90 26.24
N MET A 64 3.70 -9.42 25.02
CA MET A 64 3.21 -8.10 24.58
C MET A 64 1.69 -7.98 24.70
N SER A 65 0.96 -9.02 24.29
CA SER A 65 -0.51 -9.09 24.42
C SER A 65 -0.97 -9.09 25.88
N LYS A 66 -0.31 -9.87 26.74
CA LYS A 66 -0.61 -9.91 28.19
C LYS A 66 -0.36 -8.55 28.83
N ILE A 67 0.71 -7.83 28.46
CA ILE A 67 0.96 -6.48 28.97
C ILE A 67 -0.07 -5.48 28.46
N HIS A 68 -0.44 -5.58 27.18
CA HIS A 68 -1.49 -4.76 26.61
C HIS A 68 -2.84 -4.95 27.34
N SER A 69 -3.16 -6.20 27.70
CA SER A 69 -4.35 -6.59 28.46
C SER A 69 -4.18 -6.54 29.98
N GLN A 70 -3.10 -5.95 30.50
CA GLN A 70 -2.83 -5.81 31.94
C GLN A 70 -2.77 -7.15 32.72
N LEU A 71 -2.45 -8.26 32.06
CA LEU A 71 -2.18 -9.59 32.64
C LEU A 71 -0.70 -9.81 32.99
N ALA A 72 0.18 -8.96 32.47
CA ALA A 72 1.58 -8.83 32.86
C ALA A 72 1.96 -7.34 32.81
N ASP A 73 3.14 -6.97 33.32
CA ASP A 73 3.55 -5.55 33.39
C ASP A 73 4.76 -5.26 32.51
N ILE A 74 5.75 -6.16 32.48
CA ILE A 74 7.01 -5.94 31.76
C ILE A 74 7.57 -7.17 31.06
N VAL A 75 8.38 -6.93 30.03
CA VAL A 75 9.12 -7.95 29.28
C VAL A 75 10.37 -7.33 28.66
N THR A 76 11.46 -8.09 28.56
CA THR A 76 12.69 -7.66 27.85
C THR A 76 12.59 -8.08 26.38
N LEU A 77 12.77 -7.14 25.45
CA LEU A 77 12.61 -7.35 24.01
C LEU A 77 13.85 -6.95 23.22
N ASP A 78 14.10 -7.65 22.13
CA ASP A 78 15.04 -7.25 21.07
C ASP A 78 14.49 -6.04 20.29
N GLY A 79 15.37 -5.22 19.69
CA GLY A 79 14.98 -4.01 18.94
C GLY A 79 13.88 -4.23 17.88
N GLY A 80 13.85 -5.39 17.20
CA GLY A 80 12.76 -5.74 16.28
C GLY A 80 11.42 -5.98 16.98
N ASP A 81 11.44 -6.65 18.13
CA ASP A 81 10.24 -6.82 18.96
C ASP A 81 9.81 -5.49 19.63
N VAL A 82 10.75 -4.60 19.97
CA VAL A 82 10.45 -3.24 20.48
C VAL A 82 9.64 -2.42 19.47
N TYR A 83 9.99 -2.52 18.17
CA TYR A 83 9.22 -1.87 17.10
C TYR A 83 7.78 -2.37 17.06
N ILE A 84 7.58 -3.69 17.15
CA ILE A 84 6.24 -4.31 17.16
C ILE A 84 5.47 -3.93 18.43
N ALA A 85 6.12 -3.97 19.59
CA ALA A 85 5.53 -3.59 20.88
C ALA A 85 5.01 -2.14 20.86
N GLY A 86 5.80 -1.22 20.31
CA GLY A 86 5.41 0.18 20.19
C GLY A 86 4.32 0.44 19.15
N SER A 87 4.47 -0.16 17.96
CA SER A 87 3.56 0.09 16.84
C SER A 87 2.21 -0.63 16.95
N GLN A 88 2.15 -1.79 17.59
CA GLN A 88 0.94 -2.63 17.63
C GLN A 88 0.32 -2.77 19.02
N TYR A 89 1.13 -2.72 20.09
CA TYR A 89 0.68 -3.00 21.46
C TYR A 89 0.69 -1.75 22.36
N ASN A 90 1.07 -0.59 21.83
CA ASN A 90 1.16 0.68 22.57
C ASN A 90 2.03 0.56 23.84
N MET A 91 3.25 0.05 23.66
CA MET A 91 4.25 -0.10 24.72
C MET A 91 5.41 0.88 24.54
N VAL A 92 6.13 1.17 25.61
CA VAL A 92 7.29 2.07 25.63
C VAL A 92 8.50 1.42 26.30
N PRO A 93 9.73 1.70 25.83
CA PRO A 93 10.95 1.25 26.47
C PRO A 93 11.27 2.12 27.69
N ILE A 94 11.71 1.50 28.80
CA ILE A 94 12.04 2.22 30.04
C ILE A 94 13.47 2.01 30.52
N VAL A 95 14.06 0.85 30.20
CA VAL A 95 15.43 0.49 30.56
C VAL A 95 16.05 -0.25 29.38
N ALA A 96 17.28 0.09 29.02
CA ALA A 96 18.03 -0.59 27.97
C ALA A 96 19.24 -1.34 28.54
N GLU A 97 19.60 -2.45 27.92
CA GLU A 97 20.86 -3.13 28.19
C GLU A 97 22.04 -2.32 27.62
N ASN A 98 23.14 -2.26 28.36
CA ASN A 98 24.40 -1.68 27.90
C ASN A 98 25.51 -2.73 27.98
N TYR A 99 26.14 -3.00 26.83
CA TYR A 99 27.16 -4.05 26.68
C TYR A 99 28.59 -3.55 26.90
N GLY A 100 28.77 -2.30 27.35
CA GLY A 100 30.09 -1.72 27.63
C GLY A 100 30.83 -1.19 26.40
N LEU A 101 30.08 -0.73 25.38
CA LEU A 101 30.66 -0.09 24.19
C LEU A 101 30.68 1.43 24.34
N ASP A 102 31.61 2.09 23.65
CA ASP A 102 31.91 3.54 23.77
C ASP A 102 30.74 4.47 23.40
N PHE A 103 29.64 3.92 22.90
CA PHE A 103 28.54 4.66 22.29
C PHE A 103 27.16 4.30 22.87
N GLY A 104 27.14 3.82 24.12
CA GLY A 104 25.92 3.62 24.91
C GLY A 104 25.19 2.29 24.64
N ALA A 105 23.88 2.27 24.92
CA ALA A 105 22.98 1.12 24.79
C ALA A 105 22.71 0.73 23.31
N SER A 106 23.74 0.23 22.63
CA SER A 106 23.69 -0.27 21.26
C SER A 106 24.75 -1.34 21.01
N TYR A 107 24.68 -2.01 19.87
CA TYR A 107 25.64 -3.03 19.43
C TYR A 107 25.73 -3.06 17.89
N TYR A 108 26.59 -3.91 17.34
CA TYR A 108 26.74 -4.09 15.89
C TYR A 108 26.18 -5.43 15.43
N ALA A 109 25.34 -5.39 14.40
CA ALA A 109 24.92 -6.57 13.66
C ALA A 109 26.02 -6.97 12.66
N VAL A 110 26.40 -8.24 12.63
CA VAL A 110 27.46 -8.76 11.76
C VAL A 110 27.04 -10.06 11.06
N ALA A 111 27.63 -10.33 9.90
CA ALA A 111 27.56 -11.61 9.20
C ALA A 111 28.87 -12.35 9.41
N LEU A 112 28.80 -13.55 9.99
CA LEU A 112 29.96 -14.36 10.38
C LEU A 112 30.03 -15.62 9.50
N VAL A 113 31.23 -15.96 9.04
CA VAL A 113 31.53 -17.20 8.32
C VAL A 113 32.75 -17.88 8.95
N ARG A 114 32.99 -19.15 8.60
CA ARG A 114 34.27 -19.82 8.89
C ARG A 114 35.38 -19.24 8.02
N ASN A 115 36.62 -19.30 8.51
CA ASN A 115 37.79 -18.70 7.87
C ASN A 115 38.07 -19.25 6.46
N ASP A 116 37.78 -20.52 6.21
CA ASP A 116 37.94 -21.21 4.93
C ASP A 116 36.84 -20.88 3.91
N SER A 117 35.77 -20.20 4.32
CA SER A 117 34.65 -19.83 3.44
C SER A 117 35.09 -18.87 2.35
N GLN A 118 34.62 -19.11 1.12
CA GLN A 118 34.84 -18.21 -0.02
C GLN A 118 33.72 -17.17 -0.17
N LEU A 119 32.65 -17.23 0.64
CA LEU A 119 31.49 -16.35 0.53
C LEU A 119 31.84 -14.87 0.80
N SER A 120 31.17 -13.97 0.08
CA SER A 120 31.04 -12.55 0.41
C SER A 120 29.55 -12.18 0.53
N LEU A 121 29.22 -10.96 0.97
CA LEU A 121 27.81 -10.55 1.15
C LEU A 121 26.98 -10.61 -0.15
N LYS A 122 27.61 -10.42 -1.31
CA LYS A 122 26.95 -10.54 -2.63
C LYS A 122 26.75 -12.00 -3.08
N ASP A 123 27.52 -12.94 -2.54
CA ASP A 123 27.54 -14.34 -2.97
C ASP A 123 26.66 -15.24 -2.10
N LEU A 124 25.82 -14.66 -1.24
CA LEU A 124 25.00 -15.39 -0.28
C LEU A 124 23.80 -16.13 -0.90
N LYS A 125 23.47 -15.88 -2.17
CA LYS A 125 22.37 -16.57 -2.86
C LYS A 125 22.68 -18.06 -2.98
N GLY A 126 21.77 -18.90 -2.48
CA GLY A 126 21.93 -20.35 -2.44
C GLY A 126 22.76 -20.89 -1.26
N ALA A 127 23.38 -20.03 -0.45
CA ALA A 127 24.08 -20.45 0.76
C ALA A 127 23.10 -20.98 1.83
N LYS A 128 23.63 -21.69 2.83
CA LYS A 128 22.89 -22.11 4.02
C LYS A 128 23.05 -21.07 5.13
N SER A 129 21.96 -20.62 5.75
CA SER A 129 22.00 -19.50 6.70
C SER A 129 21.49 -19.82 8.12
N CYS A 130 22.15 -19.26 9.12
CA CYS A 130 21.79 -19.36 10.53
C CYS A 130 21.33 -17.99 11.05
N HIS A 131 20.08 -17.91 11.54
CA HIS A 131 19.46 -16.68 12.02
C HIS A 131 19.11 -16.80 13.50
N THR A 132 19.23 -15.72 14.27
CA THR A 132 18.87 -15.73 15.69
C THR A 132 17.38 -15.92 15.96
N GLY A 133 16.54 -15.67 14.96
CA GLY A 133 15.08 -15.79 14.98
C GLY A 133 14.41 -14.79 14.06
N ILE A 134 13.27 -15.16 13.48
CA ILE A 134 12.52 -14.27 12.59
C ILE A 134 12.11 -12.97 13.31
N GLY A 135 12.26 -11.84 12.63
CA GLY A 135 11.95 -10.50 13.14
C GLY A 135 12.93 -9.95 14.18
N LYS A 136 14.01 -10.67 14.53
CA LYS A 136 15.07 -10.13 15.41
C LYS A 136 16.01 -9.20 14.65
N THR A 137 16.57 -8.24 15.35
CA THR A 137 17.42 -7.16 14.85
C THR A 137 18.61 -7.67 14.02
N ALA A 138 19.62 -8.26 14.68
CA ALA A 138 20.84 -8.66 13.98
C ALA A 138 20.71 -9.96 13.18
N GLY A 139 19.82 -10.86 13.59
CA GLY A 139 19.65 -12.15 12.95
C GLY A 139 18.68 -12.16 11.77
N TRP A 140 17.82 -11.15 11.62
CA TRP A 140 16.81 -11.11 10.56
C TRP A 140 16.69 -9.72 9.94
N ASN A 141 16.28 -8.71 10.71
CA ASN A 141 15.89 -7.41 10.16
C ASN A 141 17.05 -6.73 9.42
N ILE A 142 18.21 -6.56 10.05
CA ILE A 142 19.37 -5.92 9.42
C ILE A 142 19.91 -6.68 8.21
N PRO A 143 20.21 -8.00 8.28
CA PRO A 143 20.72 -8.69 7.11
C PRO A 143 19.71 -8.73 5.97
N VAL A 144 18.42 -8.91 6.26
CA VAL A 144 17.38 -8.93 5.23
C VAL A 144 17.16 -7.55 4.61
N SER A 145 17.13 -6.47 5.40
CA SER A 145 17.01 -5.11 4.87
C SER A 145 18.21 -4.79 3.99
N TYR A 146 19.42 -5.11 4.44
CA TYR A 146 20.64 -4.91 3.67
C TYR A 146 20.61 -5.65 2.31
N LEU A 147 20.21 -6.93 2.29
CA LEU A 147 20.09 -7.70 1.04
C LEU A 147 19.06 -7.08 0.07
N ILE A 148 17.98 -6.49 0.59
CA ILE A 148 16.95 -5.82 -0.22
C ILE A 148 17.46 -4.47 -0.74
N GLU A 149 18.07 -3.66 0.12
CA GLU A 149 18.60 -2.32 -0.20
C GLU A 149 19.71 -2.40 -1.24
N GLN A 150 20.61 -3.40 -1.13
CA GLN A 150 21.66 -3.65 -2.12
C GLN A 150 21.15 -4.37 -3.38
N GLN A 151 19.84 -4.64 -3.48
CA GLN A 151 19.19 -5.34 -4.59
C GLN A 151 19.69 -6.78 -4.83
N PHE A 152 20.42 -7.38 -3.88
CA PHE A 152 20.82 -8.78 -3.94
C PHE A 152 19.61 -9.71 -3.83
N MET A 153 18.62 -9.32 -3.02
CA MET A 153 17.35 -10.03 -2.85
C MET A 153 16.17 -9.11 -3.19
N ARG A 154 15.22 -9.60 -3.99
CA ARG A 154 14.00 -8.85 -4.32
C ARG A 154 12.84 -9.32 -3.45
N PRO A 155 12.13 -8.42 -2.73
CA PRO A 155 10.91 -8.77 -2.02
C PRO A 155 9.84 -9.33 -2.96
N GLN A 156 9.27 -10.46 -2.60
CA GLN A 156 8.19 -11.13 -3.32
C GLN A 156 6.90 -11.09 -2.50
N ASN A 157 5.80 -10.65 -3.12
CA ASN A 157 4.44 -10.76 -2.58
C ASN A 157 4.25 -10.21 -1.15
N CYS A 158 5.08 -9.23 -0.74
CA CYS A 158 5.21 -8.78 0.65
C CYS A 158 5.51 -9.88 1.68
N ASN A 159 5.83 -11.08 1.24
CA ASN A 159 6.23 -12.15 2.11
C ASN A 159 7.77 -12.17 2.11
N ILE A 160 8.32 -11.37 3.03
CA ILE A 160 9.76 -11.32 3.22
C ILE A 160 10.32 -12.72 3.56
N PRO A 161 9.70 -13.52 4.46
CA PRO A 161 10.09 -14.91 4.65
C PRO A 161 10.14 -15.73 3.36
N LEU A 162 9.14 -15.64 2.47
CA LEU A 162 9.15 -16.29 1.16
C LEU A 162 10.34 -15.84 0.31
N SER A 163 10.64 -14.54 0.32
CA SER A 163 11.77 -13.97 -0.42
C SER A 163 13.10 -14.53 0.09
N VAL A 164 13.25 -14.62 1.41
CA VAL A 164 14.43 -15.19 2.09
C VAL A 164 14.54 -16.69 1.79
N GLY A 165 13.44 -17.44 1.84
CA GLY A 165 13.41 -18.86 1.53
C GLY A 165 13.72 -19.17 0.07
N ASN A 166 13.43 -18.25 -0.85
CA ASN A 166 13.83 -18.35 -2.26
C ASN A 166 15.29 -17.91 -2.50
N TYR A 167 15.87 -17.13 -1.58
CA TYR A 167 17.23 -16.62 -1.69
C TYR A 167 18.27 -17.60 -1.13
N PHE A 168 18.04 -18.16 0.06
CA PHE A 168 18.90 -19.18 0.68
C PHE A 168 18.42 -20.60 0.36
N SER A 169 19.34 -21.56 0.25
CA SER A 169 18.96 -22.95 -0.06
C SER A 169 18.28 -23.64 1.12
N LYS A 170 18.84 -23.48 2.32
CA LYS A 170 18.27 -23.92 3.61
C LYS A 170 18.64 -22.93 4.70
N SER A 171 17.77 -22.74 5.67
CA SER A 171 18.04 -21.88 6.81
C SER A 171 17.63 -22.52 8.12
N CYS A 172 18.19 -22.03 9.22
CA CYS A 172 17.49 -22.06 10.49
C CYS A 172 17.05 -20.63 10.84
N ALA A 173 15.76 -20.35 10.67
CA ALA A 173 15.09 -19.11 11.04
C ALA A 173 14.00 -19.39 12.08
N PRO A 174 14.36 -19.53 13.37
CA PRO A 174 13.43 -19.84 14.45
C PRO A 174 12.18 -18.95 14.42
N GLY A 175 11.00 -19.58 14.43
CA GLY A 175 9.68 -18.94 14.36
C GLY A 175 9.12 -18.75 12.95
N ALA A 176 9.88 -19.04 11.89
CA ALA A 176 9.46 -18.75 10.51
C ALA A 176 8.17 -19.44 10.06
N LEU A 177 7.80 -20.57 10.68
CA LEU A 177 6.57 -21.31 10.38
C LEU A 177 5.47 -21.11 11.43
N SER A 178 5.69 -20.28 12.45
CA SER A 178 4.66 -19.98 13.45
C SER A 178 3.50 -19.19 12.83
N SER A 179 2.29 -19.34 13.37
CA SER A 179 1.09 -18.62 12.91
C SER A 179 1.27 -17.10 12.86
N LYS A 180 2.07 -16.52 13.75
CA LYS A 180 2.40 -15.09 13.76
C LYS A 180 3.15 -14.66 12.49
N TYR A 181 4.15 -15.42 12.08
CA TYR A 181 5.03 -15.05 10.96
C TYR A 181 4.71 -15.77 9.65
N ASN A 182 3.81 -16.76 9.70
CA ASN A 182 3.28 -17.51 8.57
C ASN A 182 1.73 -17.60 8.64
N PRO A 183 1.01 -16.47 8.69
CA PRO A 183 -0.44 -16.48 8.89
C PRO A 183 -1.22 -17.14 7.74
N TYR A 184 -0.61 -17.22 6.55
CA TYR A 184 -1.22 -17.83 5.36
C TYR A 184 -0.68 -19.24 5.04
N GLY A 185 0.21 -19.78 5.86
CA GLY A 185 0.78 -21.12 5.65
C GLY A 185 1.67 -21.24 4.42
N ASN A 186 2.12 -20.14 3.82
CA ASN A 186 2.85 -20.11 2.54
C ASN A 186 4.35 -19.79 2.68
N ASN A 187 4.88 -19.65 3.90
CA ASN A 187 6.32 -19.54 4.10
C ASN A 187 7.01 -20.86 3.71
N PRO A 188 8.13 -20.79 2.94
CA PRO A 188 8.90 -21.97 2.58
C PRO A 188 9.39 -22.77 3.79
N SER A 189 9.23 -24.09 3.74
CA SER A 189 9.68 -24.99 4.81
C SER A 189 11.21 -25.01 4.96
N ASN A 190 11.95 -24.65 3.90
CA ASN A 190 13.41 -24.58 3.94
C ASN A 190 13.94 -23.51 4.90
N LEU A 191 13.12 -22.54 5.33
CA LEU A 191 13.45 -21.59 6.40
C LEU A 191 13.72 -22.26 7.75
N CYS A 192 13.19 -23.46 7.97
CA CYS A 192 13.37 -24.25 9.19
C CYS A 192 14.15 -25.55 8.94
N ALA A 193 14.71 -25.75 7.75
CA ALA A 193 15.35 -27.01 7.38
C ALA A 193 16.59 -27.34 8.22
N LEU A 194 17.38 -26.33 8.60
CA LEU A 194 18.59 -26.50 9.42
C LEU A 194 18.30 -26.50 10.92
N CYS A 195 17.11 -26.08 11.36
CA CYS A 195 16.74 -26.11 12.77
C CYS A 195 16.59 -27.55 13.26
N VAL A 196 16.84 -27.79 14.56
CA VAL A 196 16.97 -29.15 15.12
C VAL A 196 16.04 -29.42 16.30
N GLY A 197 15.52 -28.39 16.97
CA GLY A 197 14.67 -28.53 18.14
C GLY A 197 15.43 -28.82 19.44
N ASP A 198 14.73 -29.40 20.40
CA ASP A 198 15.28 -29.82 21.69
C ASP A 198 16.08 -31.14 21.57
N ALA A 199 16.51 -31.71 22.69
CA ALA A 199 17.29 -32.96 22.69
C ALA A 199 16.51 -34.17 22.11
N SER A 200 15.18 -34.10 22.08
CA SER A 200 14.29 -35.12 21.51
C SER A 200 13.84 -34.81 20.08
N GLY A 201 14.33 -33.72 19.48
CA GLY A 201 13.89 -33.24 18.16
C GLY A 201 12.51 -32.59 18.15
N LYS A 202 11.88 -32.39 19.32
CA LYS A 202 10.63 -31.63 19.46
C LYS A 202 10.93 -30.14 19.42
N ASN A 203 9.89 -29.31 19.24
CA ASN A 203 10.01 -27.85 19.19
C ASN A 203 10.97 -27.34 18.09
N LYS A 204 11.11 -28.10 16.99
CA LYS A 204 11.91 -27.68 15.83
C LYS A 204 11.43 -26.33 15.31
N CYS A 205 12.37 -25.42 15.15
CA CYS A 205 12.14 -24.05 14.69
C CYS A 205 11.27 -23.20 15.64
N ALA A 206 11.13 -23.58 16.93
CA ALA A 206 10.50 -22.73 17.94
C ALA A 206 11.29 -21.42 18.13
N ARG A 207 10.59 -20.30 18.38
CA ARG A 207 11.22 -18.97 18.58
C ARG A 207 11.51 -18.70 20.05
N ASP A 208 12.11 -19.67 20.72
CA ASP A 208 12.48 -19.64 22.13
C ASP A 208 13.62 -20.65 22.39
N SER A 209 14.05 -20.76 23.66
CA SER A 209 15.20 -21.58 24.05
C SER A 209 14.99 -23.09 23.93
N SER A 210 13.80 -23.58 23.56
CA SER A 210 13.59 -25.01 23.26
C SER A 210 14.25 -25.43 21.95
N GLU A 211 14.44 -24.51 21.00
CA GLU A 211 15.22 -24.73 19.77
C GLU A 211 16.72 -24.51 20.02
N ARG A 212 17.55 -25.53 19.76
CA ARG A 212 19.01 -25.48 19.99
C ARG A 212 19.71 -24.35 19.24
N TYR A 213 19.21 -23.99 18.06
CA TYR A 213 19.77 -22.94 17.20
C TYR A 213 19.10 -21.57 17.36
N TYR A 214 18.28 -21.36 18.40
CA TYR A 214 17.69 -20.06 18.71
C TYR A 214 18.66 -19.09 19.41
N GLY A 215 18.46 -17.79 19.17
CA GLY A 215 19.25 -16.73 19.79
C GLY A 215 20.66 -16.58 19.22
N TYR A 216 21.48 -15.76 19.88
CA TYR A 216 22.86 -15.51 19.43
C TYR A 216 23.74 -16.74 19.57
N ALA A 217 23.68 -17.42 20.73
CA ALA A 217 24.39 -18.67 20.98
C ALA A 217 24.00 -19.75 19.95
N GLY A 218 22.70 -19.91 19.68
CA GLY A 218 22.20 -20.94 18.78
C GLY A 218 22.55 -20.69 17.32
N ALA A 219 22.43 -19.44 16.83
CA ALA A 219 22.81 -19.11 15.46
C ALA A 219 24.31 -19.27 15.22
N PHE A 220 25.16 -18.92 16.20
CA PHE A 220 26.59 -19.18 16.14
C PHE A 220 26.90 -20.68 16.17
N ARG A 221 26.24 -21.44 17.05
CA ARG A 221 26.36 -22.90 17.11
C ARG A 221 25.98 -23.57 15.77
N CYS A 222 24.94 -23.09 15.09
CA CYS A 222 24.54 -23.56 13.76
C CYS A 222 25.66 -23.39 12.72
N LEU A 223 26.48 -22.33 12.81
CA LEU A 223 27.68 -22.15 11.98
C LEU A 223 28.84 -23.04 12.46
N GLN A 224 29.07 -23.11 13.77
CA GLN A 224 30.15 -23.89 14.38
C GLN A 224 30.01 -25.39 14.09
N GLU A 225 28.79 -25.93 14.12
CA GLU A 225 28.46 -27.32 13.78
C GLU A 225 28.35 -27.56 12.26
N ALA A 226 28.76 -26.58 11.43
CA ALA A 226 28.75 -26.65 9.96
C ALA A 226 27.36 -26.92 9.34
N ALA A 227 26.27 -26.69 10.06
CA ALA A 227 24.91 -26.82 9.54
C ALA A 227 24.62 -25.70 8.52
N GLY A 228 25.02 -24.47 8.84
CA GLY A 228 24.98 -23.32 7.92
C GLY A 228 26.36 -22.82 7.50
N ASP A 229 26.38 -22.03 6.43
CA ASP A 229 27.58 -21.44 5.84
C ASP A 229 27.84 -20.00 6.35
N VAL A 230 26.77 -19.32 6.78
CA VAL A 230 26.80 -17.96 7.36
C VAL A 230 25.89 -17.86 8.58
N ALA A 231 26.32 -17.16 9.63
CA ALA A 231 25.48 -16.80 10.78
C ALA A 231 25.35 -15.28 10.93
N PHE A 232 24.12 -14.82 11.17
CA PHE A 232 23.83 -13.42 11.43
C PHE A 232 23.64 -13.19 12.93
N VAL A 233 24.60 -12.50 13.55
CA VAL A 233 24.73 -12.39 15.01
C VAL A 233 25.20 -11.00 15.45
N LYS A 234 25.38 -10.77 16.76
CA LYS A 234 26.02 -9.57 17.29
C LYS A 234 27.54 -9.72 17.27
N GLN A 235 28.27 -8.61 17.23
CA GLN A 235 29.73 -8.58 17.15
C GLN A 235 30.45 -9.29 18.31
N SER A 236 29.82 -9.37 19.49
CA SER A 236 30.44 -10.01 20.65
C SER A 236 30.31 -11.53 20.64
N THR A 237 29.42 -12.11 19.83
CA THR A 237 29.01 -13.52 19.95
C THR A 237 30.18 -14.50 19.89
N VAL A 238 31.15 -14.29 19.01
CA VAL A 238 32.35 -15.16 18.94
C VAL A 238 33.16 -15.08 20.22
N PHE A 239 33.32 -13.88 20.81
CA PHE A 239 34.07 -13.70 22.06
C PHE A 239 33.31 -14.17 23.29
N ASP A 240 31.98 -14.14 23.25
CA ASP A 240 31.11 -14.59 24.34
C ASP A 240 31.13 -16.13 24.45
N TYR A 241 31.24 -16.86 23.32
CA TYR A 241 31.09 -18.32 23.30
C TYR A 241 32.33 -19.11 22.86
N ASP A 242 33.26 -18.52 22.11
CA ASP A 242 34.44 -19.21 21.58
C ASP A 242 35.64 -18.28 21.37
N LYS A 243 35.97 -17.50 22.41
CA LYS A 243 37.05 -16.49 22.37
C LYS A 243 38.39 -17.07 21.90
N GLN A 244 38.73 -18.27 22.37
CA GLN A 244 40.01 -18.93 22.10
C GLN A 244 40.18 -19.27 20.62
N ASN A 245 39.08 -19.62 19.93
CA ASN A 245 39.10 -19.99 18.51
C ASN A 245 38.55 -18.89 17.60
N SER A 246 38.53 -17.63 18.06
CA SER A 246 38.02 -16.50 17.28
C SER A 246 38.71 -16.32 15.92
N SER A 247 39.94 -16.81 15.76
CA SER A 247 40.70 -16.81 14.50
C SER A 247 40.14 -17.76 13.44
N TYR A 248 39.29 -18.72 13.79
CA TYR A 248 38.62 -19.63 12.84
C TYR A 248 37.41 -19.01 12.15
N TYR A 249 37.07 -17.76 12.48
CA TYR A 249 35.93 -17.05 11.92
C TYR A 249 36.33 -15.75 11.23
N ARG A 250 35.50 -15.29 10.31
CA ARG A 250 35.66 -14.01 9.61
C ARG A 250 34.31 -13.30 9.51
N LEU A 251 34.35 -11.97 9.56
CA LEU A 251 33.22 -11.10 9.28
C LEU A 251 33.14 -10.87 7.77
N LEU A 252 31.93 -10.84 7.22
CA LEU A 252 31.69 -10.39 5.84
C LEU A 252 31.41 -8.88 5.84
N CYS A 253 32.19 -8.13 5.06
CA CYS A 253 32.16 -6.68 5.04
C CYS A 253 31.35 -6.14 3.84
N LYS A 254 30.80 -4.93 3.98
CA LYS A 254 29.97 -4.28 2.94
C LYS A 254 30.73 -3.98 1.64
N ASP A 255 32.04 -3.82 1.72
CA ASP A 255 32.95 -3.62 0.58
C ASP A 255 33.31 -4.93 -0.15
N GLY A 256 32.76 -6.07 0.29
CA GLY A 256 33.03 -7.40 -0.26
C GLY A 256 34.24 -8.11 0.34
N THR A 257 34.98 -7.46 1.25
CA THR A 257 36.14 -8.05 1.94
C THR A 257 35.72 -8.90 3.14
N LYS A 258 36.72 -9.54 3.76
CA LYS A 258 36.57 -10.26 5.04
C LYS A 258 37.49 -9.65 6.08
N ALA A 259 37.02 -9.57 7.32
CA ALA A 259 37.81 -9.04 8.43
C ALA A 259 37.81 -9.99 9.64
N MET A 260 38.75 -9.78 10.57
CA MET A 260 38.75 -10.51 11.84
C MET A 260 37.54 -10.09 12.69
N PRO A 261 36.97 -10.97 13.55
CA PRO A 261 35.89 -10.60 14.44
C PRO A 261 36.17 -9.36 15.31
N ALA A 262 37.43 -9.09 15.63
CA ALA A 262 37.84 -7.92 16.41
C ALA A 262 37.67 -6.59 15.66
N ASP A 263 37.66 -6.61 14.32
CA ASP A 263 37.56 -5.43 13.46
C ASP A 263 36.11 -5.02 13.16
N TYR A 264 35.14 -5.50 13.96
CA TYR A 264 33.71 -5.26 13.76
C TYR A 264 33.34 -3.78 13.62
N LYS A 265 34.09 -2.86 14.26
CA LYS A 265 33.84 -1.41 14.15
C LYS A 265 33.95 -0.94 12.68
N LYS A 266 34.86 -1.54 11.91
CA LYS A 266 35.05 -1.27 10.47
C LYS A 266 34.20 -2.21 9.60
N CYS A 267 34.00 -3.45 10.03
CA CYS A 267 33.29 -4.48 9.28
C CYS A 267 32.01 -4.92 10.00
N ASN A 268 30.88 -4.27 9.69
CA ASN A 268 29.56 -4.61 10.22
C ASN A 268 28.44 -4.28 9.22
N LEU A 269 27.25 -4.83 9.46
CA LEU A 269 26.06 -4.52 8.68
C LEU A 269 25.36 -3.24 9.16
N ALA A 270 25.26 -3.05 10.47
CA ALA A 270 24.71 -1.82 11.05
C ALA A 270 25.05 -1.72 12.53
N LYS A 271 25.08 -0.49 13.05
CA LYS A 271 24.95 -0.20 14.49
C LYS A 271 23.46 -0.16 14.83
N VAL A 272 23.04 -0.86 15.88
CA VAL A 272 21.63 -1.06 16.23
C VAL A 272 21.36 -0.84 17.71
N PRO A 273 20.15 -0.40 18.10
CA PRO A 273 19.78 -0.21 19.50
C PRO A 273 19.83 -1.53 20.29
N ALA A 274 20.19 -1.45 21.57
CA ALA A 274 20.23 -2.60 22.46
C ALA A 274 18.83 -3.16 22.79
N HIS A 275 18.80 -4.25 23.55
CA HIS A 275 17.54 -4.83 24.02
C HIS A 275 16.98 -3.95 25.15
N ALA A 276 15.66 -3.90 25.27
CA ALA A 276 15.00 -3.00 26.22
C ALA A 276 13.89 -3.69 27.01
N VAL A 277 13.74 -3.30 28.28
CA VAL A 277 12.57 -3.61 29.09
C VAL A 277 11.43 -2.70 28.66
N MET A 278 10.33 -3.32 28.26
CA MET A 278 9.14 -2.65 27.75
C MET A 278 8.01 -2.71 28.78
N ILE A 279 7.21 -1.64 28.83
CA ILE A 279 6.01 -1.52 29.68
C ILE A 279 4.87 -0.90 28.89
N SER A 280 3.62 -1.09 29.35
CA SER A 280 2.45 -0.43 28.77
C SER A 280 2.57 1.10 28.78
N ALA A 281 2.25 1.75 27.66
CA ALA A 281 2.18 3.21 27.59
C ALA A 281 1.03 3.78 28.46
N LYS A 282 0.10 2.95 28.93
CA LYS A 282 -0.95 3.34 29.89
C LYS A 282 -0.42 3.47 31.32
N THR A 283 0.73 2.86 31.64
CA THR A 283 1.33 2.97 32.98
C THR A 283 1.77 4.41 33.24
N ASN A 284 1.36 4.97 34.37
CA ASN A 284 1.68 6.36 34.72
C ASN A 284 3.18 6.58 34.92
N LYS A 285 3.64 7.84 34.79
CA LYS A 285 5.07 8.18 34.84
C LYS A 285 5.72 7.86 36.19
N THR A 286 4.99 7.98 37.30
CA THR A 286 5.50 7.66 38.65
C THR A 286 5.84 6.19 38.78
N MET A 287 4.95 5.30 38.34
CA MET A 287 5.19 3.85 38.34
C MET A 287 6.35 3.47 37.40
N ARG A 288 6.45 4.13 36.23
CA ARG A 288 7.62 3.93 35.34
C ARG A 288 8.92 4.31 36.03
N GLN A 289 8.95 5.46 36.70
CA GLN A 289 10.15 5.92 37.42
C GLN A 289 10.50 4.99 38.58
N GLN A 290 9.51 4.49 39.33
CA GLN A 290 9.71 3.51 40.39
C GLN A 290 10.35 2.24 39.85
N LEU A 291 9.85 1.71 38.73
CA LEU A 291 10.42 0.52 38.11
C LEU A 291 11.85 0.77 37.59
N ILE A 292 12.10 1.92 36.97
CA ILE A 292 13.46 2.30 36.55
C ILE A 292 14.40 2.29 37.78
N ASN A 293 14.02 2.96 38.86
CA ASN A 293 14.83 3.02 40.09
C ASN A 293 15.05 1.62 40.69
N MET A 294 14.02 0.78 40.73
CA MET A 294 14.10 -0.61 41.19
C MET A 294 15.13 -1.41 40.39
N LEU A 295 15.12 -1.31 39.06
CA LEU A 295 16.07 -2.01 38.19
C LEU A 295 17.49 -1.46 38.31
N MET A 296 17.64 -0.14 38.53
CA MET A 296 18.95 0.48 38.80
C MET A 296 19.52 0.00 40.14
N SER A 297 18.71 -0.12 41.19
CA SER A 297 19.13 -0.68 42.48
C SER A 297 19.47 -2.17 42.36
N ALA A 298 18.64 -2.95 41.63
CA ALA A 298 18.85 -4.38 41.41
C ALA A 298 20.20 -4.67 40.78
N GLN A 299 20.59 -3.94 39.72
CA GLN A 299 21.89 -4.18 39.08
C GLN A 299 23.09 -3.86 39.99
N ASN A 300 22.98 -2.86 40.87
CA ASN A 300 24.07 -2.50 41.78
C ASN A 300 24.29 -3.59 42.84
N ILE A 301 23.20 -4.19 43.33
CA ILE A 301 23.23 -5.23 44.36
C ILE A 301 23.63 -6.59 43.75
N PHE A 302 22.99 -7.00 42.66
CA PHE A 302 23.13 -8.38 42.15
C PHE A 302 24.34 -8.59 41.22
N ASN A 303 24.98 -7.53 40.74
CA ASN A 303 26.21 -7.66 39.94
C ASN A 303 27.49 -7.60 40.78
N GLN A 304 27.40 -7.32 42.08
CA GLN A 304 28.52 -7.34 43.02
C GLN A 304 28.31 -8.45 44.07
N ASN A 305 29.03 -9.57 43.91
CA ASN A 305 29.20 -10.60 44.94
C ASN A 305 27.89 -11.09 45.63
N ALA A 306 26.85 -11.38 44.84
CA ALA A 306 25.54 -11.82 45.32
C ALA A 306 25.26 -13.31 45.02
N THR A 307 24.38 -13.92 45.81
CA THR A 307 23.86 -15.30 45.62
C THR A 307 23.04 -15.47 44.34
N PHE A 308 22.59 -14.36 43.75
CA PHE A 308 21.91 -14.29 42.46
C PHE A 308 22.62 -13.26 41.56
N GLN A 309 22.91 -13.64 40.32
CA GLN A 309 23.53 -12.77 39.33
C GLN A 309 22.49 -12.37 38.28
N LEU A 310 22.24 -11.07 38.12
CA LEU A 310 21.16 -10.56 37.27
C LEU A 310 21.35 -10.95 35.80
N PHE A 311 22.56 -10.79 35.27
CA PHE A 311 22.84 -11.04 33.86
C PHE A 311 23.26 -12.48 33.58
N ASN A 312 23.93 -13.17 34.51
CA ASN A 312 24.43 -14.52 34.27
C ASN A 312 23.32 -15.58 34.22
N SER A 313 23.38 -16.45 33.21
CA SER A 313 22.41 -17.53 32.99
C SER A 313 23.00 -18.94 33.14
N SER A 314 24.31 -19.07 33.42
CA SER A 314 25.03 -20.36 33.42
C SER A 314 24.55 -21.36 34.47
N LYS A 315 23.93 -20.87 35.55
CA LYS A 315 23.29 -21.67 36.61
C LYS A 315 22.12 -22.51 36.08
N TYR A 316 21.40 -22.02 35.08
CA TYR A 316 20.16 -22.64 34.61
C TYR A 316 20.47 -23.62 33.48
N GLN A 317 20.05 -24.87 33.60
CA GLN A 317 20.35 -25.91 32.62
C GLN A 317 19.11 -26.78 32.35
N VAL A 318 18.93 -27.19 31.10
CA VAL A 318 17.89 -28.17 30.70
C VAL A 318 18.53 -29.20 29.78
N SER A 319 18.36 -30.49 30.11
CA SER A 319 18.84 -31.62 29.29
C SER A 319 20.32 -31.51 28.91
N GLY A 320 21.19 -31.16 29.86
CA GLY A 320 22.63 -31.01 29.65
C GLY A 320 23.06 -29.76 28.86
N ARG A 321 22.14 -28.83 28.56
CA ARG A 321 22.44 -27.56 27.90
C ARG A 321 22.41 -26.42 28.90
N THR A 322 23.48 -25.63 28.93
CA THR A 322 23.55 -24.38 29.69
C THR A 322 22.63 -23.33 29.06
N GLY A 323 21.80 -22.71 29.88
CA GLY A 323 20.96 -21.57 29.49
C GLY A 323 21.81 -20.36 29.13
N ALA A 324 21.36 -19.60 28.16
CA ALA A 324 22.02 -18.38 27.71
C ALA A 324 20.98 -17.29 27.48
N ASP A 325 21.34 -16.05 27.83
CA ASP A 325 20.54 -14.85 27.54
C ASP A 325 19.11 -14.89 28.15
N LEU A 326 18.97 -15.47 29.35
CA LEU A 326 17.68 -15.60 30.05
C LEU A 326 17.29 -14.27 30.73
N ILE A 327 16.13 -13.71 30.35
CA ILE A 327 15.61 -12.39 30.78
C ILE A 327 16.46 -11.21 30.27
N PHE A 328 17.76 -11.23 30.54
CA PHE A 328 18.75 -10.29 30.04
C PHE A 328 19.85 -11.02 29.29
N LYS A 329 20.58 -10.31 28.41
CA LYS A 329 21.78 -10.87 27.77
C LYS A 329 22.89 -11.07 28.80
N ASP A 330 23.57 -12.19 28.69
CA ASP A 330 24.59 -12.58 29.67
C ASP A 330 25.81 -11.64 29.65
N ASN A 331 26.07 -11.00 28.51
CA ASN A 331 27.15 -10.04 28.33
C ASN A 331 26.78 -8.59 28.66
N THR A 332 25.57 -8.34 29.16
CA THR A 332 25.16 -7.03 29.68
C THR A 332 26.12 -6.60 30.79
N LYS A 333 26.64 -5.37 30.71
CA LYS A 333 27.55 -4.80 31.72
C LYS A 333 26.80 -3.94 32.72
N ARG A 334 25.76 -3.25 32.26
CA ARG A 334 24.84 -2.48 33.10
C ARG A 334 23.51 -2.26 32.36
N LEU A 335 22.53 -1.76 33.10
CA LEU A 335 21.28 -1.23 32.59
C LEU A 335 21.34 0.30 32.55
N ASP A 336 20.87 0.91 31.47
CA ASP A 336 20.72 2.35 31.32
C ASP A 336 19.22 2.72 31.39
N GLY A 337 18.86 3.66 32.27
CA GLY A 337 17.49 4.17 32.37
C GLY A 337 17.16 5.14 31.24
N LEU A 338 16.03 4.95 30.56
CA LEU A 338 15.63 5.75 29.38
C LEU A 338 14.71 6.93 29.73
N GLY A 339 14.37 7.10 31.01
CA GLY A 339 13.40 8.08 31.49
C GLY A 339 11.96 7.71 31.16
N THR A 340 11.02 8.55 31.61
CA THR A 340 9.57 8.24 31.55
C THR A 340 8.88 8.68 30.25
N ASN A 341 9.54 9.53 29.46
CA ASN A 341 9.03 10.10 28.20
C ASN A 341 9.54 9.39 26.95
N SER A 342 10.36 8.33 27.10
CA SER A 342 10.90 7.60 25.95
C SER A 342 9.79 6.95 25.12
N THR A 343 9.97 6.98 23.80
CA THR A 343 9.11 6.28 22.83
C THR A 343 9.91 5.23 22.10
N TYR A 344 9.25 4.24 21.50
CA TYR A 344 9.94 3.24 20.69
C TYR A 344 10.65 3.88 19.47
N VAL A 345 10.09 4.93 18.87
CA VAL A 345 10.69 5.63 17.71
C VAL A 345 11.98 6.34 18.12
N THR A 346 11.94 7.12 19.21
CA THR A 346 13.11 7.84 19.70
C THR A 346 14.20 6.90 20.19
N TYR A 347 13.82 5.77 20.80
CA TYR A 347 14.78 4.77 21.27
C TYR A 347 15.45 4.00 20.13
N LEU A 348 14.66 3.55 19.15
CA LEU A 348 15.18 2.77 18.03
C LEU A 348 15.99 3.60 17.04
N GLY A 349 15.68 4.89 16.92
CA GLY A 349 16.30 5.80 15.96
C GLY A 349 15.68 5.72 14.57
N ALA A 350 15.71 6.85 13.85
CA ALA A 350 15.04 6.99 12.55
C ALA A 350 15.56 6.03 11.48
N GLU A 351 16.87 5.77 11.44
CA GLU A 351 17.50 4.86 10.47
C GLU A 351 17.01 3.42 10.64
N TYR A 352 16.99 2.91 11.87
CA TYR A 352 16.49 1.56 12.14
C TYR A 352 15.00 1.44 11.86
N VAL A 353 14.21 2.45 12.25
CA VAL A 353 12.76 2.48 11.95
C VAL A 353 12.51 2.50 10.44
N ALA A 354 13.30 3.24 9.66
CA ALA A 354 13.20 3.25 8.20
C ALA A 354 13.54 1.88 7.59
N ALA A 355 14.61 1.22 8.05
CA ALA A 355 14.96 -0.13 7.61
C ALA A 355 13.84 -1.15 7.89
N LEU A 356 13.19 -1.06 9.06
CA LEU A 356 12.03 -1.89 9.39
C LEU A 356 10.80 -1.55 8.55
N ALA A 357 10.57 -0.28 8.26
CA ALA A 357 9.48 0.14 7.38
C ALA A 357 9.64 -0.49 5.99
N THR A 358 10.86 -0.62 5.46
CA THR A 358 11.13 -1.30 4.17
C THR A 358 10.71 -2.77 4.18
N ILE A 359 11.00 -3.50 5.26
CA ILE A 359 10.64 -4.91 5.43
C ILE A 359 9.13 -5.10 5.68
N HIS A 360 8.49 -4.12 6.31
CA HIS A 360 7.07 -4.16 6.67
C HIS A 360 6.13 -3.44 5.69
N SER A 361 6.65 -2.73 4.68
CA SER A 361 5.83 -2.01 3.71
C SER A 361 5.27 -2.96 2.66
N CYS A 362 3.98 -3.25 2.79
CA CYS A 362 3.23 -3.98 1.77
C CYS A 362 2.25 -3.06 1.06
N PRO A 363 2.27 -2.96 -0.29
CA PRO A 363 1.22 -2.22 -0.98
C PRO A 363 -0.15 -2.85 -0.74
N LYS A 364 -1.15 -1.98 -0.57
CA LYS A 364 -2.54 -2.38 -0.41
C LYS A 364 -3.04 -3.04 -1.70
N PRO A 365 -4.09 -3.88 -1.64
CA PRO A 365 -4.80 -4.32 -2.84
C PRO A 365 -5.14 -3.14 -3.77
N LEU A 366 -5.16 -3.39 -5.08
CA LEU A 366 -5.57 -2.42 -6.09
C LEU A 366 -7.08 -2.53 -6.32
N ARG A 367 -7.87 -1.57 -5.83
CA ARG A 367 -9.31 -1.46 -6.08
C ARG A 367 -9.62 -0.70 -7.37
N ILE A 368 -9.98 -1.42 -8.43
CA ILE A 368 -10.32 -0.84 -9.72
C ILE A 368 -11.80 -0.47 -9.74
N CYS A 369 -12.11 0.79 -10.07
CA CYS A 369 -13.49 1.26 -10.15
C CYS A 369 -14.07 1.02 -11.55
N ALA A 370 -15.16 0.24 -11.63
CA ALA A 370 -15.85 -0.14 -12.85
C ALA A 370 -17.21 0.57 -12.94
N VAL A 371 -17.49 1.28 -14.04
CA VAL A 371 -18.67 2.17 -14.15
C VAL A 371 -19.92 1.51 -14.77
N SER A 372 -19.87 0.20 -15.01
CA SER A 372 -21.01 -0.57 -15.51
C SER A 372 -20.96 -2.03 -15.08
N SER A 373 -22.09 -2.74 -15.18
CA SER A 373 -22.16 -4.18 -14.90
C SER A 373 -21.23 -5.00 -15.80
N ALA A 374 -21.06 -4.58 -17.06
CA ALA A 374 -20.14 -5.21 -18.00
C ALA A 374 -18.66 -4.99 -17.60
N GLU A 375 -18.30 -3.77 -17.20
CA GLU A 375 -16.97 -3.48 -16.69
C GLU A 375 -16.67 -4.24 -15.40
N ASN A 376 -17.65 -4.33 -14.48
CA ASN A 376 -17.46 -5.06 -13.24
C ASN A 376 -17.26 -6.55 -13.50
N LYS A 377 -18.03 -7.16 -14.42
CA LYS A 377 -17.79 -8.55 -14.87
C LYS A 377 -16.38 -8.74 -15.43
N LYS A 378 -15.89 -7.82 -16.29
CA LYS A 378 -14.52 -7.86 -16.81
C LYS A 378 -13.48 -7.70 -15.70
N CYS A 379 -13.72 -6.81 -14.74
CA CYS A 379 -12.85 -6.63 -13.58
C CYS A 379 -12.77 -7.90 -12.72
N LEU A 380 -13.90 -8.56 -12.47
CA LEU A 380 -13.94 -9.80 -11.70
C LEU A 380 -13.20 -10.94 -12.43
N ALA A 381 -13.33 -11.02 -13.75
CA ALA A 381 -12.54 -11.96 -14.57
C ALA A 381 -11.04 -11.64 -14.49
N MET A 382 -10.66 -10.36 -14.56
CA MET A 382 -9.28 -9.91 -14.38
C MET A 382 -8.72 -10.28 -13.01
N LYS A 383 -9.49 -10.08 -11.94
CA LYS A 383 -9.16 -10.48 -10.57
C LYS A 383 -8.93 -11.99 -10.48
N ALA A 384 -9.80 -12.79 -11.08
CA ALA A 384 -9.67 -14.25 -11.10
C ALA A 384 -8.43 -14.72 -11.86
N ALA A 385 -8.12 -14.08 -13.00
CA ALA A 385 -6.92 -14.36 -13.78
C ALA A 385 -5.65 -14.00 -13.00
N VAL A 386 -5.60 -12.82 -12.38
CA VAL A 386 -4.46 -12.39 -11.55
C VAL A 386 -4.20 -13.36 -10.39
N LYS A 387 -5.25 -13.87 -9.74
CA LYS A 387 -5.11 -14.83 -8.62
C LYS A 387 -4.42 -16.14 -9.03
N LYS A 388 -4.47 -16.54 -10.31
CA LYS A 388 -3.79 -17.73 -10.82
C LYS A 388 -2.28 -17.56 -11.00
N HIS A 389 -1.77 -16.33 -10.95
CA HIS A 389 -0.37 -16.01 -11.18
C HIS A 389 0.27 -15.43 -9.92
N PRO A 390 1.01 -16.23 -9.13
CA PRO A 390 1.62 -15.77 -7.89
C PRO A 390 2.60 -14.60 -8.03
N VAL A 391 3.08 -14.31 -9.25
CA VAL A 391 3.95 -13.17 -9.58
C VAL A 391 3.19 -11.84 -9.70
N LEU A 392 1.86 -11.88 -9.82
CA LEU A 392 1.00 -10.71 -9.96
C LEU A 392 0.51 -10.24 -8.59
N PHE A 393 1.19 -9.21 -8.08
CA PHE A 393 0.93 -8.60 -6.78
C PHE A 393 1.09 -7.07 -6.86
N PRO A 394 0.32 -6.24 -6.10
CA PRO A 394 -0.74 -6.60 -5.13
C PRO A 394 -1.98 -7.24 -5.77
N PHE A 395 -2.86 -7.83 -4.93
CA PHE A 395 -4.13 -8.40 -5.42
C PHE A 395 -5.07 -7.31 -5.95
N ILE A 396 -6.01 -7.70 -6.83
CA ILE A 396 -7.04 -6.81 -7.38
C ILE A 396 -8.36 -6.99 -6.62
N GLU A 397 -9.03 -5.86 -6.39
CA GLU A 397 -10.42 -5.76 -5.99
C GLU A 397 -11.19 -4.93 -7.01
N CYS A 398 -12.50 -5.17 -7.10
CA CYS A 398 -13.38 -4.46 -8.02
C CYS A 398 -14.39 -3.67 -7.21
N VAL A 399 -14.54 -2.38 -7.55
CA VAL A 399 -15.49 -1.47 -6.92
C VAL A 399 -16.46 -1.01 -8.00
N GLU A 400 -17.75 -1.20 -7.79
CA GLU A 400 -18.76 -0.68 -8.73
C GLU A 400 -18.92 0.83 -8.53
N GLY A 401 -18.94 1.57 -9.63
CA GLY A 401 -19.25 2.99 -9.71
C GLY A 401 -20.48 3.24 -10.58
N GLN A 402 -21.26 4.27 -10.24
CA GLN A 402 -22.43 4.68 -11.02
C GLN A 402 -22.04 5.51 -12.25
N SER A 403 -20.89 6.19 -12.18
CA SER A 403 -20.33 7.02 -13.25
C SER A 403 -18.84 7.23 -13.04
N SER A 404 -18.15 7.78 -14.05
CA SER A 404 -16.75 8.20 -13.88
C SER A 404 -16.61 9.23 -12.74
N LEU A 405 -17.63 10.09 -12.53
CA LEU A 405 -17.64 11.07 -11.43
C LEU A 405 -17.72 10.41 -10.06
N ASP A 406 -18.61 9.44 -9.89
CA ASP A 406 -18.71 8.64 -8.66
C ASP A 406 -17.39 7.90 -8.37
N CYS A 407 -16.77 7.32 -9.40
CA CYS A 407 -15.45 6.69 -9.24
C CYS A 407 -14.36 7.69 -8.82
N MET A 408 -14.33 8.89 -9.40
CA MET A 408 -13.38 9.94 -8.98
C MET A 408 -13.60 10.33 -7.51
N GLN A 409 -14.85 10.46 -7.07
CA GLN A 409 -15.19 10.73 -5.67
C GLN A 409 -14.78 9.58 -4.74
N LYS A 410 -15.04 8.33 -5.13
CA LYS A 410 -14.63 7.13 -4.39
C LYS A 410 -13.12 7.06 -4.25
N ILE A 411 -12.35 7.39 -5.30
CA ILE A 411 -10.88 7.41 -5.22
C ILE A 411 -10.41 8.51 -4.26
N ASN A 412 -10.98 9.71 -4.35
CA ASN A 412 -10.65 10.81 -3.44
C ASN A 412 -10.98 10.49 -1.97
N ARG A 413 -12.06 9.74 -1.72
CA ARG A 413 -12.46 9.23 -0.38
C ARG A 413 -11.75 7.94 0.01
N ASN A 414 -10.79 7.47 -0.79
CA ASN A 414 -10.06 6.22 -0.57
C ASN A 414 -10.97 4.96 -0.47
N LEU A 415 -12.12 4.96 -1.16
CA LEU A 415 -13.03 3.83 -1.35
C LEU A 415 -12.73 3.02 -2.62
N ALA A 416 -12.08 3.63 -3.60
CA ALA A 416 -11.50 2.98 -4.77
C ALA A 416 -10.06 3.48 -4.98
N ASP A 417 -9.33 2.88 -5.91
CA ASP A 417 -7.91 3.13 -6.08
C ASP A 417 -7.52 3.70 -7.44
N VAL A 418 -8.09 3.15 -8.51
CA VAL A 418 -7.84 3.62 -9.87
C VAL A 418 -9.08 3.54 -10.73
N ILE A 419 -9.09 4.36 -11.78
CA ILE A 419 -10.03 4.33 -12.91
C ILE A 419 -9.28 4.81 -14.15
N ASP A 420 -9.60 4.24 -15.31
CA ASP A 420 -9.16 4.76 -16.61
C ASP A 420 -10.11 5.87 -17.08
N LEU A 421 -9.55 7.04 -17.41
CA LEU A 421 -10.32 8.24 -17.76
C LEU A 421 -9.93 8.79 -19.12
N ASP A 422 -10.95 9.34 -19.80
CA ASP A 422 -10.76 10.22 -20.95
C ASP A 422 -10.07 11.53 -20.54
N THR A 423 -9.34 12.15 -21.46
CA THR A 423 -8.55 13.38 -21.27
C THR A 423 -9.30 14.51 -20.56
N SER A 424 -10.59 14.70 -20.85
CA SER A 424 -11.43 15.72 -20.20
C SER A 424 -11.86 15.33 -18.79
N ASP A 425 -12.11 14.04 -18.55
CA ASP A 425 -12.42 13.54 -17.21
C ASP A 425 -11.15 13.57 -16.32
N ILE A 426 -9.94 13.42 -16.88
CA ILE A 426 -8.67 13.60 -16.16
C ILE A 426 -8.52 15.04 -15.65
N PHE A 427 -8.90 16.04 -16.45
CA PHE A 427 -8.92 17.44 -16.02
C PHE A 427 -9.82 17.63 -14.80
N VAL A 428 -11.06 17.12 -14.86
CA VAL A 428 -12.01 17.16 -13.74
C VAL A 428 -11.46 16.43 -12.51
N GLY A 429 -10.86 15.25 -12.71
CA GLY A 429 -10.24 14.46 -11.65
C GLY A 429 -9.12 15.20 -10.93
N GLY A 430 -8.24 15.86 -11.68
CA GLY A 430 -7.16 16.66 -11.12
C GLY A 430 -7.65 17.92 -10.40
N GLU A 431 -8.53 18.68 -11.04
CA GLU A 431 -9.02 19.97 -10.52
C GLU A 431 -9.93 19.81 -9.29
N MET A 432 -10.81 18.80 -9.29
CA MET A 432 -11.88 18.67 -8.28
C MET A 432 -11.64 17.57 -7.25
N TYR A 433 -10.85 16.54 -7.58
CA TYR A 433 -10.73 15.32 -6.79
C TYR A 433 -9.28 14.93 -6.45
N ASN A 434 -8.33 15.83 -6.70
CA ASN A 434 -6.92 15.64 -6.42
C ASN A 434 -6.38 14.31 -6.99
N LEU A 435 -6.76 14.01 -8.23
CA LEU A 435 -6.29 12.83 -8.95
C LEU A 435 -5.11 13.18 -9.85
N LYS A 436 -4.25 12.20 -10.09
CA LYS A 436 -3.15 12.31 -11.05
C LYS A 436 -3.04 11.04 -11.91
N PRO A 437 -2.62 11.17 -13.18
CA PRO A 437 -2.41 10.01 -14.05
C PRO A 437 -1.12 9.28 -13.64
N ILE A 438 -1.14 7.95 -13.73
CA ILE A 438 0.01 7.07 -13.41
C ILE A 438 0.44 6.20 -14.59
N MET A 439 -0.48 5.89 -15.50
CA MET A 439 -0.19 5.17 -16.75
C MET A 439 -1.12 5.68 -17.85
N ALA A 440 -0.66 5.72 -19.09
CA ALA A 440 -1.44 6.15 -20.25
C ALA A 440 -1.62 5.00 -21.25
N GLU A 441 -2.77 4.96 -21.92
CA GLU A 441 -3.00 4.00 -22.99
C GLU A 441 -2.23 4.39 -24.27
N ASN A 442 -1.53 3.42 -24.85
CA ASN A 442 -0.85 3.57 -26.12
C ASN A 442 -1.55 2.72 -27.20
N TYR A 443 -1.93 3.39 -28.29
CA TYR A 443 -2.65 2.80 -29.42
C TYR A 443 -1.73 2.45 -30.61
N GLY A 444 -0.42 2.66 -30.49
CA GLY A 444 0.61 2.33 -31.49
C GLY A 444 0.58 3.17 -32.76
N GLN A 445 0.11 4.41 -32.71
CA GLN A 445 0.10 5.34 -33.84
C GLN A 445 0.75 6.68 -33.46
N GLY A 446 1.79 7.07 -34.21
CA GLY A 446 2.50 8.35 -34.03
C GLY A 446 3.55 8.37 -32.90
N SER A 447 4.08 9.56 -32.61
CA SER A 447 5.07 9.79 -31.55
C SER A 447 4.38 10.09 -30.21
N GLY A 448 4.22 9.07 -29.35
CA GLY A 448 3.75 9.20 -27.97
C GLY A 448 2.30 8.76 -27.72
N VAL A 449 1.84 8.90 -26.47
CA VAL A 449 0.50 8.50 -25.99
C VAL A 449 -0.58 9.53 -26.36
N THR A 450 -0.91 9.59 -27.65
CA THR A 450 -1.90 10.54 -28.19
C THR A 450 -2.81 9.90 -29.23
N TYR A 451 -3.95 10.54 -29.53
CA TYR A 451 -4.82 10.20 -30.64
C TYR A 451 -5.39 11.47 -31.32
N TYR A 452 -5.96 11.30 -32.52
CA TYR A 452 -6.66 12.38 -33.23
C TYR A 452 -8.18 12.32 -33.02
N ALA A 453 -8.78 13.45 -32.64
CA ALA A 453 -10.22 13.67 -32.66
C ALA A 453 -10.67 14.07 -34.07
N VAL A 454 -11.75 13.48 -34.57
CA VAL A 454 -12.23 13.67 -35.95
C VAL A 454 -13.75 13.83 -35.97
N ALA A 455 -14.26 14.55 -36.98
CA ALA A 455 -15.67 14.56 -37.36
C ALA A 455 -15.85 13.65 -38.58
N VAL A 456 -16.82 12.73 -38.52
CA VAL A 456 -17.06 11.73 -39.56
C VAL A 456 -18.49 11.86 -40.08
N ALA A 457 -18.66 11.83 -41.39
CA ALA A 457 -19.96 11.77 -42.04
C ALA A 457 -20.01 10.61 -43.04
N ARG A 458 -21.21 10.20 -43.42
CA ARG A 458 -21.40 9.25 -44.53
C ARG A 458 -21.01 9.92 -45.84
N LYS A 459 -20.35 9.19 -46.74
CA LYS A 459 -19.95 9.66 -48.06
C LYS A 459 -21.14 10.07 -48.93
N GLN A 460 -22.30 9.39 -48.78
CA GLN A 460 -23.51 9.75 -49.52
C GLN A 460 -24.11 11.12 -49.09
N SER A 461 -23.80 11.60 -47.88
CA SER A 461 -24.26 12.90 -47.38
C SER A 461 -23.32 14.02 -47.85
N SER A 462 -23.12 14.15 -49.18
CA SER A 462 -22.06 14.97 -49.80
C SER A 462 -22.15 16.47 -49.47
N THR A 463 -23.33 16.97 -49.12
CA THR A 463 -23.53 18.38 -48.78
C THR A 463 -23.01 18.75 -47.40
N ILE A 464 -22.76 17.79 -46.50
CA ILE A 464 -22.31 18.08 -45.12
C ILE A 464 -20.80 18.32 -45.08
N SER A 465 -20.41 19.40 -44.42
CA SER A 465 -19.03 19.82 -44.13
C SER A 465 -18.97 20.43 -42.74
N LEU A 466 -17.75 20.66 -42.23
CA LEU A 466 -17.57 21.30 -40.93
C LEU A 466 -18.15 22.74 -40.89
N LYS A 467 -18.30 23.39 -42.05
CA LYS A 467 -18.77 24.78 -42.19
C LYS A 467 -20.30 24.91 -42.33
N ASN A 468 -21.03 23.85 -42.66
CA ASN A 468 -22.46 23.91 -42.99
C ASN A 468 -23.31 22.83 -42.29
N MET A 469 -22.92 22.46 -41.07
CA MET A 469 -23.58 21.41 -40.28
C MET A 469 -24.63 21.94 -39.28
N ARG A 470 -25.09 23.18 -39.45
CA ARG A 470 -26.24 23.74 -38.71
C ARG A 470 -27.51 22.98 -39.11
N GLY A 471 -28.31 22.60 -38.12
CA GLY A 471 -29.55 21.83 -38.34
C GLY A 471 -29.32 20.36 -38.69
N ALA A 472 -28.07 19.90 -38.79
CA ALA A 472 -27.78 18.48 -38.94
C ALA A 472 -28.10 17.72 -37.64
N LYS A 473 -28.17 16.39 -37.73
CA LYS A 473 -28.28 15.50 -36.58
C LYS A 473 -26.90 15.03 -36.12
N SER A 474 -26.59 15.09 -34.82
CA SER A 474 -25.22 14.84 -34.32
C SER A 474 -25.11 13.67 -33.34
N CYS A 475 -24.03 12.89 -33.46
CA CYS A 475 -23.71 11.75 -32.61
C CYS A 475 -22.44 12.05 -31.80
N HIS A 476 -22.55 12.05 -30.48
CA HIS A 476 -21.45 12.40 -29.57
C HIS A 476 -21.12 11.21 -28.67
N THR A 477 -19.84 11.05 -28.31
CA THR A 477 -19.42 9.98 -27.38
C THR A 477 -20.00 10.10 -25.97
N GLY A 478 -20.47 11.30 -25.61
CA GLY A 478 -21.00 11.66 -24.29
C GLY A 478 -20.70 13.12 -23.97
N ILE A 479 -21.55 13.75 -23.16
CA ILE A 479 -21.35 15.14 -22.74
C ILE A 479 -20.01 15.29 -21.99
N ASN A 480 -19.32 16.40 -22.23
CA ASN A 480 -17.99 16.73 -21.67
C ASN A 480 -16.87 15.71 -21.94
N LYS A 481 -17.05 14.75 -22.87
CA LYS A 481 -15.96 13.90 -23.38
C LYS A 481 -15.07 14.68 -24.34
N THR A 482 -13.82 14.26 -24.48
CA THR A 482 -12.84 15.01 -25.26
C THR A 482 -13.15 15.08 -26.75
N ALA A 483 -13.03 13.94 -27.45
CA ALA A 483 -13.19 13.90 -28.90
C ALA A 483 -14.64 14.10 -29.35
N GLY A 484 -15.58 13.65 -28.53
CA GLY A 484 -17.00 13.69 -28.87
C GLY A 484 -17.73 14.96 -28.45
N TRP A 485 -17.15 15.83 -27.62
CA TRP A 485 -17.83 17.04 -27.14
C TRP A 485 -16.90 18.25 -27.05
N ASN A 486 -15.92 18.24 -26.14
CA ASN A 486 -15.12 19.44 -25.84
C ASN A 486 -14.34 19.95 -27.07
N ILE A 487 -13.65 19.07 -27.79
CA ILE A 487 -12.91 19.45 -29.00
C ILE A 487 -13.84 19.96 -30.11
N PRO A 488 -14.84 19.20 -30.59
CA PRO A 488 -15.68 19.66 -31.69
C PRO A 488 -16.51 20.89 -31.33
N VAL A 489 -17.11 20.93 -30.14
CA VAL A 489 -17.93 22.08 -29.72
C VAL A 489 -17.06 23.32 -29.52
N GLY A 490 -15.88 23.18 -28.89
CA GLY A 490 -14.92 24.28 -28.74
C GLY A 490 -14.45 24.83 -30.07
N LEU A 491 -14.14 23.96 -31.03
CA LEU A 491 -13.76 24.35 -32.38
C LEU A 491 -14.91 25.11 -33.08
N LEU A 492 -16.13 24.57 -33.07
CA LEU A 492 -17.28 25.20 -33.71
C LEU A 492 -17.60 26.58 -33.10
N LEU A 493 -17.50 26.72 -31.78
CA LEU A 493 -17.70 28.00 -31.09
C LEU A 493 -16.57 29.00 -31.39
N SER A 494 -15.30 28.55 -31.34
CA SER A 494 -14.13 29.42 -31.55
C SER A 494 -14.02 29.95 -32.98
N LYS A 495 -14.42 29.15 -33.97
CA LYS A 495 -14.47 29.53 -35.39
C LYS A 495 -15.76 30.28 -35.76
N ASN A 496 -16.63 30.55 -34.78
CA ASN A 496 -17.94 31.18 -34.98
C ASN A 496 -18.83 30.45 -36.00
N ILE A 497 -18.63 29.14 -36.19
CA ILE A 497 -19.49 28.28 -37.01
C ILE A 497 -20.78 28.03 -36.23
N MET A 498 -20.65 27.72 -34.93
CA MET A 498 -21.74 27.68 -33.97
C MET A 498 -21.79 29.00 -33.20
N PRO A 499 -22.84 29.83 -33.35
CA PRO A 499 -22.95 31.07 -32.61
C PRO A 499 -23.30 30.80 -31.15
N ARG A 500 -22.77 31.62 -30.26
CA ARG A 500 -23.12 31.62 -28.83
C ARG A 500 -24.47 32.32 -28.65
N LYS A 501 -25.56 31.55 -28.59
CA LYS A 501 -26.90 32.07 -28.22
C LYS A 501 -26.98 32.39 -26.73
N ARG A 502 -26.31 31.60 -25.89
CA ARG A 502 -26.12 31.86 -24.46
C ARG A 502 -24.64 31.80 -24.15
N SER A 503 -24.09 32.88 -23.60
CA SER A 503 -22.64 33.05 -23.42
C SER A 503 -21.97 31.88 -22.67
N CYS A 504 -22.71 31.25 -21.74
CA CYS A 504 -22.17 30.31 -20.76
C CYS A 504 -22.98 29.03 -20.58
N ASP A 505 -23.76 28.67 -21.60
CA ASP A 505 -24.58 27.47 -21.63
C ASP A 505 -24.25 26.70 -22.92
N VAL A 506 -23.18 25.91 -22.85
CA VAL A 506 -22.65 25.16 -24.00
C VAL A 506 -23.65 24.13 -24.48
N ALA A 507 -24.32 23.43 -23.57
CA ALA A 507 -25.35 22.45 -23.90
C ALA A 507 -26.51 23.11 -24.68
N TYR A 508 -26.97 24.28 -24.24
CA TYR A 508 -27.98 25.05 -24.97
C TYR A 508 -27.53 25.50 -26.35
N ASN A 509 -26.28 25.97 -26.48
CA ASN A 509 -25.74 26.36 -27.79
C ASN A 509 -25.70 25.17 -28.77
N VAL A 510 -25.31 23.99 -28.29
CA VAL A 510 -25.31 22.75 -29.09
C VAL A 510 -26.74 22.35 -29.47
N GLY A 511 -27.66 22.30 -28.50
CA GLY A 511 -29.07 21.95 -28.77
C GLY A 511 -29.81 22.98 -29.64
N SER A 512 -29.33 24.23 -29.67
CA SER A 512 -29.84 25.27 -30.58
C SER A 512 -29.21 25.23 -31.98
N PHE A 513 -28.12 24.49 -32.16
CA PHE A 513 -27.37 24.43 -33.41
C PHE A 513 -27.70 23.19 -34.22
N PHE A 514 -27.79 22.03 -33.56
CA PHE A 514 -28.21 20.77 -34.18
C PHE A 514 -29.72 20.56 -34.01
N GLU A 515 -30.37 19.95 -35.00
CA GLU A 515 -31.80 19.64 -34.93
C GLU A 515 -32.08 18.63 -33.80
N ALA A 516 -31.29 17.55 -33.77
CA ALA A 516 -31.35 16.52 -32.76
C ALA A 516 -29.95 15.91 -32.55
N SER A 517 -29.68 15.40 -31.34
CA SER A 517 -28.42 14.76 -31.03
C SER A 517 -28.61 13.49 -30.20
N CYS A 518 -27.58 12.65 -30.18
CA CYS A 518 -27.34 11.78 -29.04
C CYS A 518 -26.05 12.23 -28.34
N ALA A 519 -26.21 12.85 -27.17
CA ALA A 519 -25.14 13.26 -26.27
C ALA A 519 -25.36 12.61 -24.89
N PRO A 520 -24.93 11.35 -24.72
CA PRO A 520 -25.11 10.61 -23.47
C PRO A 520 -24.66 11.40 -22.23
N GLY A 521 -25.51 11.45 -21.22
CA GLY A 521 -25.36 12.21 -19.99
C GLY A 521 -25.97 13.61 -20.02
N ALA A 522 -26.37 14.14 -21.18
CA ALA A 522 -26.81 15.54 -21.30
C ALA A 522 -28.02 15.91 -20.44
N LEU A 523 -28.84 14.95 -20.01
CA LEU A 523 -29.99 15.18 -19.13
C LEU A 523 -29.81 14.57 -17.73
N SER A 524 -28.62 14.03 -17.40
CA SER A 524 -28.38 13.47 -16.07
C SER A 524 -28.14 14.56 -15.05
N ALA A 525 -28.48 14.32 -13.78
CA ALA A 525 -28.34 15.32 -12.72
C ALA A 525 -26.90 15.83 -12.55
N GLU A 526 -25.90 15.01 -12.89
CA GLU A 526 -24.48 15.37 -12.82
C GLU A 526 -24.05 16.40 -13.86
N TYR A 527 -24.67 16.38 -15.05
CA TYR A 527 -24.32 17.25 -16.18
C TYR A 527 -25.43 18.24 -16.56
N ASN A 528 -26.59 18.14 -15.90
CA ASN A 528 -27.74 19.03 -16.00
C ASN A 528 -28.32 19.33 -14.61
N PRO A 529 -27.54 19.91 -13.67
CA PRO A 529 -27.99 20.10 -12.30
C PRO A 529 -29.17 21.09 -12.17
N ILE A 530 -29.34 21.99 -13.14
CA ILE A 530 -30.43 22.99 -13.17
C ILE A 530 -31.65 22.44 -13.92
N GLY A 531 -31.49 21.40 -14.74
CA GLY A 531 -32.58 20.82 -15.51
C GLY A 531 -32.91 21.57 -16.80
N ASP A 532 -32.05 22.49 -17.26
CA ASP A 532 -32.29 23.40 -18.38
C ASP A 532 -31.58 23.01 -19.69
N ASN A 533 -30.78 21.94 -19.69
CA ASN A 533 -30.21 21.43 -20.94
C ASN A 533 -31.32 21.03 -21.94
N PRO A 534 -31.19 21.38 -23.24
CA PRO A 534 -32.19 21.03 -24.24
C PRO A 534 -32.43 19.52 -24.35
N SER A 535 -33.71 19.11 -24.39
CA SER A 535 -34.10 17.71 -24.51
C SER A 535 -33.66 17.07 -25.82
N ASN A 536 -33.49 17.87 -26.89
CA ASN A 536 -33.06 17.40 -28.19
C ASN A 536 -31.62 16.84 -28.19
N LEU A 537 -30.82 17.12 -27.15
CA LEU A 537 -29.51 16.52 -26.95
C LEU A 537 -29.56 15.00 -26.73
N CYS A 538 -30.71 14.46 -26.31
CA CYS A 538 -30.91 13.03 -26.07
C CYS A 538 -31.92 12.40 -27.04
N SER A 539 -32.44 13.15 -28.01
CA SER A 539 -33.52 12.68 -28.90
C SER A 539 -33.12 11.45 -29.72
N LEU A 540 -31.88 11.42 -30.23
CA LEU A 540 -31.38 10.31 -31.05
C LEU A 540 -30.87 9.11 -30.24
N CYS A 541 -30.70 9.25 -28.92
CA CYS A 541 -30.26 8.15 -28.08
C CYS A 541 -31.33 7.05 -27.98
N VAL A 542 -30.90 5.79 -27.82
CA VAL A 542 -31.79 4.63 -27.98
C VAL A 542 -31.87 3.74 -26.75
N GLY A 543 -31.10 4.05 -25.70
CA GLY A 543 -31.00 3.24 -24.50
C GLY A 543 -30.42 1.86 -24.77
N ASP A 544 -30.72 0.94 -23.86
CA ASP A 544 -30.37 -0.46 -23.96
C ASP A 544 -31.30 -1.23 -24.92
N SER A 545 -31.17 -2.56 -24.96
CA SER A 545 -32.00 -3.42 -25.83
C SER A 545 -33.50 -3.34 -25.53
N ASN A 546 -33.87 -2.94 -24.31
CA ASN A 546 -35.26 -2.75 -23.88
C ASN A 546 -35.69 -1.27 -23.93
N GLY A 547 -34.86 -0.39 -24.49
CA GLY A 547 -35.10 1.06 -24.52
C GLY A 547 -34.95 1.76 -23.16
N LYS A 548 -34.47 1.06 -22.12
CA LYS A 548 -34.19 1.66 -20.81
C LYS A 548 -32.82 2.35 -20.83
N ASN A 549 -32.52 3.17 -19.82
CA ASN A 549 -31.23 3.88 -19.72
C ASN A 549 -30.93 4.79 -20.93
N LYS A 550 -31.97 5.32 -21.60
CA LYS A 550 -31.82 6.26 -22.72
C LYS A 550 -30.97 7.45 -22.28
N CYS A 551 -29.95 7.75 -23.06
CA CYS A 551 -29.00 8.83 -22.82
C CYS A 551 -28.14 8.67 -21.56
N ALA A 552 -27.99 7.46 -20.99
CA ALA A 552 -27.07 7.23 -19.88
C ALA A 552 -25.60 7.39 -20.33
N ARG A 553 -24.76 8.08 -19.54
CA ARG A 553 -23.31 8.27 -19.82
C ARG A 553 -22.46 7.04 -19.44
N ASN A 554 -22.91 5.85 -19.83
CA ASN A 554 -22.24 4.57 -19.59
C ASN A 554 -22.66 3.54 -20.66
N SER A 555 -22.09 2.34 -20.61
CA SER A 555 -22.29 1.29 -21.63
C SER A 555 -23.71 0.69 -21.68
N ASN A 556 -24.65 1.18 -20.86
CA ASN A 556 -26.05 0.77 -20.98
C ASN A 556 -26.73 1.46 -22.18
N GLU A 557 -26.31 2.66 -22.56
CA GLU A 557 -26.75 3.34 -23.79
C GLU A 557 -25.98 2.81 -25.00
N ARG A 558 -26.68 2.29 -26.03
CA ARG A 558 -26.03 1.71 -27.22
C ARG A 558 -25.26 2.74 -28.06
N TYR A 559 -25.64 4.01 -28.00
CA TYR A 559 -24.93 5.11 -28.67
C TYR A 559 -23.86 5.79 -27.81
N TYR A 560 -23.50 5.21 -26.66
CA TYR A 560 -22.44 5.73 -25.79
C TYR A 560 -21.02 5.41 -26.29
N ASN A 561 -20.09 6.32 -25.98
CA ASN A 561 -18.67 6.20 -26.28
C ASN A 561 -18.36 6.20 -27.78
N TYR A 562 -17.12 5.91 -28.15
CA TYR A 562 -16.67 5.97 -29.55
C TYR A 562 -17.46 5.07 -30.49
N ALA A 563 -17.57 3.77 -30.19
CA ALA A 563 -18.29 2.84 -31.05
C ALA A 563 -19.80 3.16 -31.13
N GLY A 564 -20.41 3.60 -30.03
CA GLY A 564 -21.82 3.99 -30.02
C GLY A 564 -22.11 5.25 -30.83
N ALA A 565 -21.25 6.28 -30.73
CA ALA A 565 -21.39 7.48 -31.55
C ALA A 565 -21.22 7.18 -33.05
N PHE A 566 -20.29 6.27 -33.41
CA PHE A 566 -20.16 5.81 -34.79
C PHE A 566 -21.37 4.97 -35.24
N ARG A 567 -21.89 4.11 -34.35
CA ARG A 567 -23.12 3.33 -34.60
C ARG A 567 -24.31 4.26 -34.89
N CYS A 568 -24.48 5.33 -34.12
CA CYS A 568 -25.50 6.36 -34.35
C CYS A 568 -25.43 6.97 -35.76
N LEU A 569 -24.23 7.17 -36.31
CA LEU A 569 -24.03 7.61 -37.69
C LEU A 569 -24.32 6.48 -38.70
N ALA A 570 -23.84 5.27 -38.44
CA ALA A 570 -23.98 4.13 -39.33
C ALA A 570 -25.44 3.67 -39.49
N GLU A 571 -26.21 3.67 -38.39
CA GLU A 571 -27.64 3.37 -38.35
C GLU A 571 -28.51 4.55 -38.84
N LYS A 572 -27.89 5.60 -39.40
CA LYS A 572 -28.56 6.79 -39.98
C LYS A 572 -29.40 7.60 -39.00
N ALA A 573 -29.18 7.45 -37.69
CA ALA A 573 -29.85 8.25 -36.67
C ALA A 573 -29.32 9.70 -36.67
N GLY A 574 -28.00 9.87 -36.81
CA GLY A 574 -27.37 11.17 -37.01
C GLY A 574 -26.64 11.30 -38.33
N ASP A 575 -26.22 12.51 -38.69
CA ASP A 575 -25.54 12.85 -39.93
C ASP A 575 -24.03 13.03 -39.78
N VAL A 576 -23.59 13.34 -38.56
CA VAL A 576 -22.19 13.50 -38.19
C VAL A 576 -21.90 12.81 -36.86
N ALA A 577 -20.77 12.12 -36.77
CA ALA A 577 -20.25 11.58 -35.52
C ALA A 577 -18.92 12.23 -35.15
N PHE A 578 -18.77 12.59 -33.89
CA PHE A 578 -17.51 13.11 -33.34
C PHE A 578 -16.82 12.00 -32.52
N ILE A 579 -15.71 11.48 -33.03
CA ILE A 579 -15.04 10.26 -32.55
C ILE A 579 -13.51 10.38 -32.66
N LYS A 580 -12.77 9.34 -32.28
CA LYS A 580 -11.33 9.24 -32.57
C LYS A 580 -11.11 8.60 -33.94
N HIS A 581 -10.01 8.94 -34.60
CA HIS A 581 -9.68 8.44 -35.94
C HIS A 581 -9.66 6.90 -36.08
N LEU A 582 -9.36 6.17 -35.01
CA LEU A 582 -9.32 4.70 -35.02
C LEU A 582 -10.71 4.06 -35.13
N THR A 583 -11.76 4.76 -34.71
CA THR A 583 -13.09 4.17 -34.48
C THR A 583 -13.74 3.64 -35.75
N VAL A 584 -13.60 4.32 -36.89
CA VAL A 584 -14.18 3.82 -38.15
C VAL A 584 -13.53 2.48 -38.53
N ASN A 585 -12.21 2.43 -38.50
CA ASN A 585 -11.46 1.21 -38.83
C ASN A 585 -11.80 0.05 -37.87
N GLU A 586 -11.90 0.32 -36.57
CA GLU A 586 -12.29 -0.67 -35.56
C GLU A 586 -13.69 -1.29 -35.77
N ASN A 587 -14.58 -0.60 -36.51
CA ASN A 587 -15.99 -0.97 -36.66
C ASN A 587 -16.43 -1.21 -38.10
N THR A 588 -15.49 -1.32 -39.04
CA THR A 588 -15.77 -1.58 -40.47
C THR A 588 -14.87 -2.70 -41.00
N ASN A 589 -15.09 -3.10 -42.25
CA ASN A 589 -14.26 -4.06 -42.97
C ASN A 589 -14.08 -5.39 -42.21
N GLY A 590 -15.14 -5.88 -41.57
CA GLY A 590 -15.16 -7.14 -40.83
C GLY A 590 -14.47 -7.15 -39.45
N LYS A 591 -13.91 -6.02 -38.97
CA LYS A 591 -13.22 -5.97 -37.68
C LYS A 591 -14.15 -6.01 -36.47
N ASN A 592 -15.39 -5.55 -36.65
CA ASN A 592 -16.48 -5.70 -35.69
C ASN A 592 -17.56 -6.62 -36.27
N THR A 593 -17.79 -7.74 -35.60
CA THR A 593 -18.74 -8.78 -36.02
C THR A 593 -20.15 -8.58 -35.46
N ALA A 594 -20.40 -7.50 -34.72
CA ALA A 594 -21.74 -7.15 -34.28
C ALA A 594 -22.67 -6.91 -35.48
N SER A 595 -23.95 -7.27 -35.34
CA SER A 595 -24.94 -7.19 -36.43
C SER A 595 -25.07 -5.81 -37.07
N TRP A 596 -24.87 -4.74 -36.30
CA TRP A 596 -24.94 -3.36 -36.82
C TRP A 596 -23.71 -2.94 -37.63
N ALA A 597 -22.58 -3.64 -37.48
CA ALA A 597 -21.28 -3.27 -38.04
C ALA A 597 -20.76 -4.24 -39.11
N SER A 598 -21.29 -5.47 -39.17
CA SER A 598 -20.75 -6.58 -39.96
C SER A 598 -20.60 -6.28 -41.46
N ASN A 599 -21.46 -5.44 -42.01
CA ASN A 599 -21.50 -5.10 -43.44
C ASN A 599 -20.95 -3.70 -43.77
N LEU A 600 -20.42 -2.96 -42.79
CA LEU A 600 -19.95 -1.61 -43.01
C LEU A 600 -18.57 -1.60 -43.68
N LYS A 601 -18.39 -0.74 -44.69
CA LYS A 601 -17.08 -0.49 -45.31
C LYS A 601 -16.54 0.87 -44.87
N SER A 602 -15.23 0.96 -44.62
CA SER A 602 -14.61 2.24 -44.23
C SER A 602 -14.78 3.33 -45.27
N ASP A 603 -14.84 2.95 -46.56
CA ASP A 603 -14.92 3.85 -47.70
C ASP A 603 -16.30 4.51 -47.86
N ASP A 604 -17.30 4.04 -47.11
CA ASP A 604 -18.63 4.65 -47.02
C ASP A 604 -18.64 5.90 -46.11
N PHE A 605 -17.50 6.23 -45.49
CA PHE A 605 -17.36 7.32 -44.53
C PHE A 605 -16.19 8.24 -44.90
N GLU A 606 -16.32 9.51 -44.54
CA GLU A 606 -15.31 10.53 -44.78
C GLU A 606 -15.14 11.44 -43.56
N LEU A 607 -13.95 12.03 -43.44
CA LEU A 607 -13.60 13.02 -42.44
C LEU A 607 -14.03 14.40 -42.91
N LEU A 608 -14.55 15.22 -41.99
CA LEU A 608 -14.86 16.62 -42.22
C LEU A 608 -13.70 17.49 -41.72
N CYS A 609 -13.10 18.27 -42.60
CA CYS A 609 -11.88 19.02 -42.33
C CYS A 609 -12.18 20.49 -41.97
N GLU A 610 -11.27 21.14 -41.24
CA GLU A 610 -11.45 22.53 -40.81
C GLU A 610 -11.58 23.52 -41.98
N ASP A 611 -10.90 23.25 -43.09
CA ASP A 611 -10.96 24.05 -44.32
C ASP A 611 -12.30 23.89 -45.07
N GLY A 612 -13.18 22.99 -44.61
CA GLY A 612 -14.46 22.66 -45.24
C GLY A 612 -14.37 21.53 -46.27
N SER A 613 -13.16 21.03 -46.57
CA SER A 613 -12.97 19.87 -47.43
C SER A 613 -13.36 18.57 -46.71
N ARG A 614 -13.41 17.48 -47.50
CA ARG A 614 -13.62 16.12 -47.00
C ARG A 614 -12.46 15.24 -47.44
N LYS A 615 -12.05 14.32 -46.58
CA LYS A 615 -10.96 13.38 -46.88
C LYS A 615 -11.33 11.95 -46.48
N PRO A 616 -10.72 10.93 -47.12
CA PRO A 616 -10.85 9.55 -46.67
C PRO A 616 -10.43 9.38 -45.21
N VAL A 617 -11.05 8.43 -44.50
CA VAL A 617 -10.77 8.16 -43.07
C VAL A 617 -9.33 7.78 -42.76
N THR A 618 -8.56 7.37 -43.77
CA THR A 618 -7.12 7.08 -43.67
C THR A 618 -6.25 8.34 -43.59
N GLN A 619 -6.74 9.50 -44.02
CA GLN A 619 -5.97 10.76 -44.05
C GLN A 619 -6.17 11.61 -42.77
N TYR A 620 -6.43 10.98 -41.63
CA TYR A 620 -6.73 11.66 -40.37
C TYR A 620 -5.61 12.58 -39.87
N THR A 621 -4.34 12.31 -40.21
CA THR A 621 -3.22 13.19 -39.84
C THR A 621 -3.30 14.55 -40.54
N GLN A 622 -3.89 14.60 -41.73
CA GLN A 622 -4.11 15.82 -42.51
C GLN A 622 -5.48 16.45 -42.25
N CYS A 623 -6.45 15.66 -41.76
CA CYS A 623 -7.81 16.10 -41.48
C CYS A 623 -8.30 15.55 -40.14
N ASN A 624 -8.12 16.37 -39.12
CA ASN A 624 -8.57 16.13 -37.76
C ASN A 624 -8.95 17.47 -37.11
N LEU A 625 -9.66 17.40 -35.99
CA LEU A 625 -10.05 18.56 -35.21
C LEU A 625 -9.00 18.94 -34.16
N ALA A 626 -8.28 17.93 -33.63
CA ALA A 626 -7.17 18.12 -32.72
C ALA A 626 -6.39 16.83 -32.51
N ARG A 627 -5.11 16.97 -32.15
CA ARG A 627 -4.32 15.91 -31.51
C ARG A 627 -4.44 16.02 -30.00
N VAL A 628 -4.76 14.90 -29.34
CA VAL A 628 -5.18 14.85 -27.94
C VAL A 628 -4.37 13.81 -27.17
N PRO A 629 -3.98 14.05 -25.91
CA PRO A 629 -3.45 13.02 -25.01
C PRO A 629 -4.37 11.80 -24.90
N SER A 630 -3.81 10.60 -24.77
CA SER A 630 -4.57 9.35 -24.60
C SER A 630 -5.37 9.30 -23.30
N HIS A 631 -6.24 8.30 -23.20
CA HIS A 631 -6.88 7.91 -21.95
C HIS A 631 -5.79 7.48 -20.96
N ALA A 632 -6.02 7.70 -19.67
CA ALA A 632 -5.04 7.37 -18.64
C ALA A 632 -5.67 6.85 -17.36
N ILE A 633 -4.96 5.93 -16.75
CA ILE A 633 -5.23 5.39 -15.43
C ILE A 633 -4.84 6.44 -14.41
N VAL A 634 -5.81 6.93 -13.63
CA VAL A 634 -5.59 7.92 -12.57
C VAL A 634 -5.69 7.30 -11.18
N THR A 635 -5.00 7.90 -10.22
CA THR A 635 -5.11 7.57 -8.79
C THR A 635 -5.10 8.84 -7.94
N SER A 636 -5.37 8.74 -6.64
CA SER A 636 -5.26 9.89 -5.72
C SER A 636 -3.81 10.37 -5.62
N SER A 637 -3.60 11.69 -5.73
CA SER A 637 -2.29 12.31 -5.53
C SER A 637 -1.75 12.13 -4.10
N LEU A 638 -2.63 11.90 -3.11
CA LEU A 638 -2.26 11.66 -1.70
C LEU A 638 -1.81 10.22 -1.43
N ARG A 639 -1.84 9.36 -2.44
CA ARG A 639 -1.45 7.96 -2.30
C ARG A 639 0.04 7.82 -2.02
N SER A 640 0.43 6.89 -1.14
CA SER A 640 1.85 6.64 -0.88
C SER A 640 2.60 6.24 -2.17
N SER A 641 3.85 6.68 -2.30
CA SER A 641 4.74 6.33 -3.41
C SER A 641 4.84 4.82 -3.60
N THR A 642 4.93 4.05 -2.50
CA THR A 642 4.93 2.58 -2.53
C THR A 642 3.72 2.01 -3.27
N ASN A 643 2.50 2.48 -2.96
CA ASN A 643 1.29 2.00 -3.62
C ASN A 643 1.25 2.43 -5.10
N GLN A 644 1.62 3.67 -5.42
CA GLN A 644 1.64 4.14 -6.80
C GLN A 644 2.61 3.31 -7.67
N ILE A 645 3.82 3.05 -7.17
CA ILE A 645 4.82 2.21 -7.86
C ILE A 645 4.31 0.77 -7.98
N ALA A 646 3.72 0.22 -6.91
CA ALA A 646 3.18 -1.13 -6.91
C ALA A 646 2.07 -1.31 -7.96
N TYR A 647 1.17 -0.32 -8.11
CA TYR A 647 0.09 -0.38 -9.10
C TYR A 647 0.63 -0.27 -10.54
N LYS A 648 1.58 0.63 -10.79
CA LYS A 648 2.25 0.70 -12.10
C LYS A 648 2.91 -0.63 -12.46
N ASN A 649 3.70 -1.19 -11.53
CA ASN A 649 4.40 -2.46 -11.74
C ASN A 649 3.43 -3.63 -11.93
N LEU A 650 2.33 -3.67 -11.16
CA LEU A 650 1.28 -4.68 -11.32
C LEU A 650 0.67 -4.61 -12.72
N LEU A 651 0.23 -3.43 -13.15
CA LEU A 651 -0.38 -3.22 -14.47
C LEU A 651 0.60 -3.53 -15.61
N GLN A 652 1.89 -3.18 -15.45
CA GLN A 652 2.95 -3.54 -16.40
C GLN A 652 3.17 -5.05 -16.51
N ARG A 653 3.21 -5.77 -15.38
CA ARG A 653 3.32 -7.24 -15.41
C ARG A 653 2.06 -7.88 -15.97
N MET A 654 0.89 -7.37 -15.61
CA MET A 654 -0.39 -7.84 -16.13
C MET A 654 -0.44 -7.74 -17.65
N GLN A 655 -0.06 -6.60 -18.25
CA GLN A 655 -0.03 -6.52 -19.71
C GLN A 655 1.02 -7.43 -20.36
N GLY A 656 2.14 -7.71 -19.68
CA GLY A 656 3.11 -8.71 -20.16
C GLY A 656 2.54 -10.13 -20.22
N ILE A 657 1.54 -10.44 -19.41
CA ILE A 657 0.91 -11.77 -19.33
C ILE A 657 -0.40 -11.82 -20.13
N PHE A 658 -1.28 -10.82 -19.98
CA PHE A 658 -2.64 -10.75 -20.51
C PHE A 658 -2.87 -9.69 -21.59
N GLY A 659 -1.83 -8.93 -21.95
CA GLY A 659 -1.89 -7.91 -23.00
C GLY A 659 -1.93 -8.49 -24.41
N THR A 660 -1.78 -7.64 -25.43
CA THR A 660 -1.83 -8.03 -26.85
C THR A 660 -0.85 -9.15 -27.19
N VAL A 661 0.40 -9.00 -26.74
CA VAL A 661 1.51 -9.96 -26.92
C VAL A 661 1.69 -10.92 -25.75
N GLY A 662 0.76 -10.93 -24.78
CA GLY A 662 0.87 -11.73 -23.57
C GLY A 662 0.78 -13.24 -23.80
N THR A 663 1.37 -14.01 -22.89
CA THR A 663 1.46 -15.48 -22.97
C THR A 663 0.19 -16.20 -22.55
N ASP A 664 -0.58 -15.64 -21.61
CA ASP A 664 -1.81 -16.25 -21.10
C ASP A 664 -3.03 -15.64 -21.80
N LYS A 665 -3.72 -16.47 -22.58
CA LYS A 665 -4.92 -16.06 -23.33
C LYS A 665 -6.23 -16.30 -22.58
N SER A 666 -6.18 -16.81 -21.35
CA SER A 666 -7.38 -17.06 -20.52
C SER A 666 -8.09 -15.79 -20.09
N PHE A 667 -7.39 -14.66 -20.10
CA PHE A 667 -7.94 -13.32 -19.94
C PHE A 667 -7.24 -12.35 -20.89
N LYS A 668 -7.99 -11.45 -21.53
CA LYS A 668 -7.47 -10.46 -22.48
C LYS A 668 -7.71 -9.06 -21.94
N MET A 669 -6.65 -8.39 -21.51
CA MET A 669 -6.72 -7.08 -20.86
C MET A 669 -7.37 -6.02 -21.76
N PHE A 670 -6.94 -5.96 -23.03
CA PHE A 670 -7.38 -4.97 -24.01
C PHE A 670 -8.40 -5.52 -25.01
N SER A 671 -9.29 -6.42 -24.55
CA SER A 671 -10.43 -6.91 -25.35
C SER A 671 -11.68 -7.02 -24.51
N SER A 672 -12.79 -6.51 -25.03
CA SER A 672 -14.11 -6.61 -24.39
C SER A 672 -15.08 -7.59 -25.03
N LYS A 673 -14.67 -8.29 -26.09
CA LYS A 673 -15.53 -9.17 -26.90
C LYS A 673 -16.25 -10.27 -26.08
N ASP A 674 -15.64 -10.73 -25.01
CA ASP A 674 -16.13 -11.84 -24.19
C ASP A 674 -17.12 -11.40 -23.10
N TYR A 675 -17.44 -10.10 -23.02
CA TYR A 675 -18.26 -9.53 -21.96
C TYR A 675 -19.49 -8.86 -22.54
N THR A 676 -20.67 -9.23 -22.03
CA THR A 676 -21.94 -8.59 -22.42
C THR A 676 -22.53 -7.82 -21.23
N SER A 677 -23.16 -6.69 -21.54
CA SER A 677 -23.93 -5.97 -20.52
C SER A 677 -25.12 -6.82 -20.06
N THR A 678 -25.65 -6.50 -18.87
CA THR A 678 -26.90 -7.08 -18.37
C THR A 678 -28.08 -6.85 -19.33
N SER A 679 -27.98 -5.84 -20.20
CA SER A 679 -28.96 -5.56 -21.23
C SER A 679 -28.63 -6.20 -22.59
N GLY A 680 -27.72 -7.19 -22.65
CA GLY A 680 -27.43 -7.97 -23.84
C GLY A 680 -26.55 -7.29 -24.90
N ASN A 681 -26.02 -6.10 -24.64
CA ASN A 681 -25.11 -5.43 -25.58
C ASN A 681 -23.72 -6.08 -25.52
N ALA A 682 -23.12 -6.31 -26.70
CA ALA A 682 -21.71 -6.71 -26.79
C ALA A 682 -20.82 -5.62 -26.16
N GLY A 683 -19.92 -6.04 -25.26
CA GLY A 683 -19.00 -5.16 -24.57
C GLY A 683 -17.98 -4.55 -25.51
N LYS A 684 -17.74 -3.26 -25.34
CA LYS A 684 -16.73 -2.50 -26.08
C LYS A 684 -16.04 -1.54 -25.12
N ASP A 685 -14.71 -1.47 -25.19
CA ASP A 685 -13.92 -0.51 -24.40
C ASP A 685 -14.22 -0.56 -22.89
N LEU A 686 -14.18 -1.77 -22.30
CA LEU A 686 -14.52 -2.00 -20.90
C LEU A 686 -13.23 -1.98 -20.09
N LEU A 687 -13.16 -1.14 -19.04
CA LEU A 687 -11.96 -0.83 -18.24
C LEU A 687 -10.84 -0.12 -19.01
N PHE A 688 -10.51 -0.59 -20.21
CA PHE A 688 -9.52 -0.05 -21.12
C PHE A 688 -10.10 -0.05 -22.54
N LYS A 689 -9.55 0.80 -23.41
CA LYS A 689 -9.89 0.75 -24.84
C LYS A 689 -9.45 -0.56 -25.47
N ASP A 690 -10.29 -1.11 -26.35
CA ASP A 690 -9.94 -2.32 -27.10
C ASP A 690 -8.80 -2.06 -28.11
N SER A 691 -8.54 -0.80 -28.41
CA SER A 691 -7.44 -0.35 -29.27
C SER A 691 -6.11 -0.23 -28.53
N THR A 692 -6.10 -0.42 -27.21
CA THR A 692 -4.88 -0.34 -26.41
C THR A 692 -3.95 -1.48 -26.77
N ILE A 693 -2.73 -1.12 -27.18
CA ILE A 693 -1.67 -2.08 -27.49
C ILE A 693 -0.84 -2.33 -26.24
N GLN A 694 -0.55 -1.25 -25.49
CA GLN A 694 0.14 -1.30 -24.20
C GLN A 694 -0.24 -0.11 -23.31
N LEU A 695 0.00 -0.26 -22.01
CA LEU A 695 -0.02 0.82 -21.03
C LEU A 695 1.40 1.35 -20.81
N GLU A 696 1.57 2.65 -20.98
CA GLU A 696 2.84 3.34 -20.79
C GLU A 696 2.90 3.92 -19.38
N PRO A 697 3.93 3.60 -18.58
CA PRO A 697 4.11 4.20 -17.28
C PRO A 697 4.42 5.70 -17.41
N LEU A 698 3.78 6.52 -16.59
CA LEU A 698 4.09 7.95 -16.50
C LEU A 698 5.08 8.22 -15.36
N ASP A 699 5.79 9.34 -15.48
CA ASP A 699 6.68 9.86 -14.43
C ASP A 699 5.92 9.96 -13.10
N SER A 700 6.55 9.55 -12.00
CA SER A 700 6.02 9.77 -10.64
C SER A 700 5.65 11.23 -10.33
N ALA A 701 6.36 12.19 -10.92
CA ALA A 701 6.11 13.63 -10.79
C ALA A 701 5.01 14.15 -11.72
N ALA A 702 4.48 13.32 -12.62
CA ALA A 702 3.43 13.72 -13.55
C ALA A 702 2.19 14.24 -12.79
N THR A 703 1.74 15.42 -13.17
CA THR A 703 0.48 16.01 -12.75
C THR A 703 -0.54 15.88 -13.87
N TYR A 704 -1.83 16.08 -13.57
CA TYR A 704 -2.83 16.18 -14.64
C TYR A 704 -2.48 17.32 -15.62
N LYS A 705 -2.00 18.48 -15.15
CA LYS A 705 -1.63 19.61 -16.03
C LYS A 705 -0.49 19.25 -16.98
N SER A 706 0.58 18.65 -16.47
CA SER A 706 1.74 18.26 -17.30
C SER A 706 1.38 17.16 -18.30
N TYR A 707 0.49 16.23 -17.93
CA TYR A 707 0.03 15.17 -18.83
C TYR A 707 -0.88 15.71 -19.95
N LEU A 708 -1.80 16.62 -19.60
CA LEU A 708 -2.75 17.20 -20.55
C LEU A 708 -2.09 18.18 -21.53
N GLY A 709 -1.08 18.90 -21.06
CA GLY A 709 -0.34 19.88 -21.86
C GLY A 709 -1.11 21.19 -22.09
N ASN A 710 -0.36 22.26 -22.36
CA ASN A 710 -0.91 23.62 -22.45
C ASN A 710 -1.91 23.78 -23.62
N ASN A 711 -1.69 23.10 -24.74
CA ASN A 711 -2.57 23.20 -25.91
C ASN A 711 -3.99 22.71 -25.60
N PHE A 712 -4.12 21.56 -24.90
CA PHE A 712 -5.41 21.04 -24.51
C PHE A 712 -6.09 21.90 -23.44
N LEU A 713 -5.33 22.35 -22.43
CA LEU A 713 -5.85 23.23 -21.38
C LEU A 713 -6.34 24.58 -21.95
N GLY A 714 -5.64 25.13 -22.95
CA GLY A 714 -6.08 26.31 -23.68
C GLY A 714 -7.38 26.09 -24.45
N ALA A 715 -7.52 24.95 -25.13
CA ALA A 715 -8.75 24.60 -25.84
C ALA A 715 -9.96 24.40 -24.89
N LEU A 716 -9.74 23.79 -23.72
CA LEU A 716 -10.79 23.66 -22.70
C LEU A 716 -11.23 25.01 -22.14
N ASN A 717 -10.30 25.94 -21.89
CA ASN A 717 -10.64 27.30 -21.47
C ASN A 717 -11.49 28.04 -22.52
N ALA A 718 -11.29 27.76 -23.81
CA ALA A 718 -12.12 28.33 -24.89
C ALA A 718 -13.57 27.78 -24.89
N THR A 719 -13.78 26.54 -24.44
CA THR A 719 -15.13 25.98 -24.20
C THR A 719 -15.79 26.50 -22.92
N ASN A 720 -15.01 26.91 -21.91
CA ASN A 720 -15.47 27.30 -20.59
C ASN A 720 -15.10 28.75 -20.22
N TYR A 721 -15.93 29.72 -20.58
CA TYR A 721 -15.83 31.07 -20.00
C TYR A 721 -17.18 31.69 -19.59
N CYS A 722 -17.94 30.97 -18.76
CA CYS A 722 -18.21 31.52 -17.42
C CYS A 722 -17.91 30.42 -16.40
N LYS A 723 -17.18 30.76 -15.35
CA LYS A 723 -17.19 29.98 -14.12
C LYS A 723 -18.60 30.02 -13.53
N SER A 724 -19.48 29.08 -13.88
CA SER A 724 -20.73 28.91 -13.15
C SER A 724 -20.42 28.28 -11.80
N SER A 725 -20.74 29.04 -10.77
CA SER A 725 -20.80 28.73 -9.34
C SER A 725 -21.61 27.47 -8.98
N ALA A 726 -22.20 26.76 -9.94
CA ALA A 726 -23.00 25.55 -9.72
C ALA A 726 -22.21 24.30 -9.27
N LEU A 727 -20.90 24.21 -9.56
CA LEU A 727 -20.06 23.12 -9.03
C LEU A 727 -19.56 23.39 -7.60
N MET A 728 -19.69 24.63 -7.10
CA MET A 728 -19.31 25.01 -5.74
C MET A 728 -20.43 24.78 -4.72
N THR A 729 -21.69 24.71 -5.13
CA THR A 729 -22.84 24.47 -4.22
C THR A 729 -22.87 23.06 -3.64
N ALA A 730 -22.19 22.08 -4.25
CA ALA A 730 -22.00 20.75 -3.66
C ALA A 730 -21.15 20.76 -2.36
N LYS A 731 -20.39 21.82 -2.09
CA LYS A 731 -19.71 22.01 -0.79
C LYS A 731 -20.61 22.62 0.29
N ILE A 732 -21.77 23.19 -0.06
CA ILE A 732 -22.60 23.96 0.89
C ILE A 732 -23.86 23.19 1.31
N SER A 733 -24.45 22.35 0.45
CA SER A 733 -25.72 21.67 0.78
C SER A 733 -25.65 20.49 1.76
N PHE A 734 -24.46 20.09 2.25
CA PHE A 734 -24.33 19.03 3.27
C PHE A 734 -23.92 19.54 4.66
N GLY A 735 -23.74 20.85 4.85
CA GLY A 735 -23.45 21.46 6.15
C GLY A 735 -24.68 21.88 6.97
N ILE A 736 -25.86 21.91 6.36
CA ILE A 736 -27.06 22.53 6.96
C ILE A 736 -27.95 21.57 7.79
N PRO A 737 -27.99 20.23 7.61
CA PRO A 737 -28.80 19.40 8.50
C PRO A 737 -28.19 19.28 9.90
N ALA A 738 -26.86 19.38 10.03
CA ALA A 738 -26.17 19.25 11.31
C ALA A 738 -26.39 20.46 12.22
N LEU A 739 -26.52 21.68 11.65
CA LEU A 739 -26.78 22.88 12.46
C LEU A 739 -28.22 22.92 13.00
N LEU A 740 -29.21 22.45 12.23
CA LEU A 740 -30.61 22.41 12.66
C LEU A 740 -30.87 21.32 13.73
N VAL A 741 -30.15 20.20 13.68
CA VAL A 741 -30.24 19.16 14.72
C VAL A 741 -29.59 19.62 16.03
N VAL A 742 -28.48 20.37 15.97
CA VAL A 742 -27.83 20.95 17.15
C VAL A 742 -28.66 22.11 17.74
N LEU A 743 -29.31 22.93 16.90
CA LEU A 743 -30.18 24.00 17.38
C LEU A 743 -31.44 23.45 18.06
N ASN A 744 -32.07 22.41 17.50
CA ASN A 744 -33.22 21.77 18.14
C ASN A 744 -32.85 21.07 19.46
N PHE A 745 -31.67 20.44 19.56
CA PHE A 745 -31.20 19.86 20.82
C PHE A 745 -30.92 20.94 21.90
N LEU A 746 -30.41 22.11 21.51
CA LEU A 746 -30.17 23.22 22.43
C LEU A 746 -31.47 23.90 22.89
N ILE A 747 -32.47 24.02 22.02
CA ILE A 747 -33.78 24.60 22.37
C ILE A 747 -34.57 23.63 23.28
N SER A 748 -34.52 22.32 23.03
CA SER A 748 -35.14 21.32 23.91
C SER A 748 -34.46 21.22 25.29
N SER A 749 -33.17 21.56 25.39
CA SER A 749 -32.44 21.57 26.66
C SER A 749 -32.72 22.82 27.51
N LEU A 750 -33.19 23.92 26.90
CA LEU A 750 -33.55 25.16 27.58
C LEU A 750 -35.00 25.21 28.07
N MET A 751 -35.90 24.36 27.52
CA MET A 751 -37.30 24.27 27.97
C MET A 751 -37.54 23.27 29.12
N VAL A 752 -36.50 22.58 29.62
CA VAL A 752 -36.60 21.65 30.76
C VAL A 752 -36.07 22.27 32.07
N ARG A 753 -35.70 23.56 32.04
CA ARG A 753 -35.42 24.36 33.24
C ARG A 753 -36.19 25.68 33.19
N ASN A 754 -37.51 25.57 33.41
CA ASN A 754 -38.33 26.55 34.12
C ASN A 754 -39.59 25.84 34.60
#